data_AF-A0A1V2B4Z7-F1
#
_entry.id   AF-A0A1V2B4Z7-F1
#
_cell.length_a   1.000
_cell.length_b   1.000
_cell.length_c   1.000
_cell.angle_alpha   90.00
_cell.angle_beta   90.00
_cell.angle_gamma   90.00
#
_symmetry.space_group_name_H-M   'P 1'
#
loop_
_entity.id
_entity.type
_entity.pdbx_description
1 polymer ?
#
loop_
_entity_poly.entity_id
_entity_poly.type
_entity_poly.pdbx_seq_one_letter_code
_entity_poly.pdbx_strand_id
1 'polypeptide(L)'
;MLQHNKNISVIQPSSRAAANRSSFTGISQPAVVQKTAVIQRQALTKIVGEWNTDNYDIYDVIIGGRTLSPFSNTMGAHSTAWVAHIDAIRRHLVGTTMSVGIDWFLGTINEDLDSPLRKLDGYIGKEQWAKLDFATYQLKVSRDNLVSVSAKITAQNYHNVLQVLRIAINAYLTYINLLPTSTVAGGDPSGHGEGVARGEINYFEFAASQKFQKEEGTPSNTGLLETYTPLDEKDLNTTDFTGMDTELRKLLKGDLKEGELALYKKHIRATLWTMFAEETPEVFAQGHENTQRKEVKEEIWALTLQNFLRTIRVAYPFAYDFCKMNDMALLTNDVTLKIPTLNVAHIVKLVNGEETFINIAGSYNFKDEDDRDKVKSKLSGSHQLNESEVRGSAYGDSDIAGGGSGFQVTVLLNDLDNIGDIITTGRTKSPFSGTMGAHTTAWAVHQDAVINTLTGLPLSSAILQLSLMTQEAMKSPQLEFAGVIDEKHQIFLVAAFNEARKFVGKVGENFKQNVGVKTAFLENFIATYLNLLNVTPLATIAKGGVPGGRREGQHRQFLKRYETDGDAVFSTDELGNKTKIITDHLLGMFDTSGLNYFPPSLVRREATNISEYVTDGFDNTHALWDFVQDKGTEKANQKKKKYALDQFLHTVAEAYPRSLRNSNLVATLTEKHSIDLAPPKSPSNVMGHNVVVVGNKQDPNAQLNKGYIGEIRGISPYGITVLIHATFKTVVLQPGSIKFI
;
A
#
# COMPACT_ATOMS: atom_id res chain seq x y z
N MET A 1 22.28 -65.04 25.62
CA MET A 1 21.28 -64.76 24.57
C MET A 1 21.44 -63.30 24.19
N LEU A 2 22.26 -63.06 23.15
CA LEU A 2 21.89 -62.45 21.85
C LEU A 2 22.03 -60.91 21.90
N GLN A 3 23.15 -60.34 21.44
CA GLN A 3 23.52 -59.99 20.05
C GLN A 3 22.76 -58.72 19.57
N HIS A 4 23.31 -57.72 18.86
CA HIS A 4 24.47 -57.69 17.96
C HIS A 4 24.84 -56.23 17.52
N ASN A 5 26.13 -56.00 17.25
CA ASN A 5 26.75 -55.22 16.14
C ASN A 5 26.56 -53.68 16.05
N LYS A 6 27.51 -52.87 15.55
CA LYS A 6 28.85 -53.06 14.94
C LYS A 6 29.61 -51.71 14.96
N ASN A 7 30.91 -51.80 14.70
CA ASN A 7 31.95 -50.80 14.91
C ASN A 7 32.58 -50.41 13.54
N ILE A 8 33.27 -49.26 13.48
CA ILE A 8 34.48 -48.91 12.69
C ILE A 8 34.42 -47.92 11.48
N SER A 9 35.23 -46.86 11.67
CA SER A 9 36.09 -46.01 10.80
C SER A 9 35.57 -45.15 9.65
N VAL A 10 35.95 -43.87 9.68
CA VAL A 10 36.38 -43.12 8.48
C VAL A 10 37.66 -42.34 8.78
N ILE A 11 38.53 -42.39 7.78
CA ILE A 11 39.93 -42.03 7.67
C ILE A 11 40.13 -40.51 7.49
N GLN A 12 41.13 -39.93 8.15
CA GLN A 12 41.70 -38.63 7.76
C GLN A 12 42.66 -38.78 6.57
N PRO A 13 42.71 -37.77 5.69
CA PRO A 13 43.98 -37.39 5.07
C PRO A 13 44.31 -35.91 5.29
N SER A 14 45.50 -35.71 5.84
CA SER A 14 46.27 -34.47 5.80
C SER A 14 46.74 -34.16 4.37
N SER A 15 46.67 -32.89 3.94
CA SER A 15 47.76 -32.30 3.16
C SER A 15 47.75 -30.77 3.22
N ARG A 16 48.94 -30.23 3.50
CA ARG A 16 49.32 -28.83 3.38
C ARG A 16 49.46 -28.46 1.91
N ALA A 17 48.98 -27.29 1.51
CA ALA A 17 49.55 -26.53 0.39
C ALA A 17 49.47 -25.03 0.72
N ALA A 18 50.63 -24.39 0.63
CA ALA A 18 50.87 -22.99 0.92
C ALA A 18 50.24 -22.06 -0.13
N ALA A 19 49.63 -20.97 0.30
CA ALA A 19 49.20 -19.88 -0.58
C ALA A 19 50.06 -18.63 -0.33
N ASN A 20 50.85 -18.29 -1.35
CA ASN A 20 51.57 -17.03 -1.50
C ASN A 20 50.60 -15.83 -1.38
N ARG A 21 50.85 -14.94 -0.42
CA ARG A 21 50.26 -13.59 -0.41
C ARG A 21 51.19 -12.65 -1.18
N SER A 22 50.87 -12.38 -2.44
CA SER A 22 51.40 -11.23 -3.17
C SER A 22 50.61 -9.99 -2.78
N SER A 23 51.28 -9.03 -2.17
CA SER A 23 50.78 -7.68 -1.90
C SER A 23 50.56 -6.92 -3.21
N PHE A 24 49.31 -6.72 -3.60
CA PHE A 24 48.94 -5.74 -4.64
C PHE A 24 48.44 -4.47 -3.95
N THR A 25 49.33 -3.50 -3.82
CA THR A 25 49.03 -2.13 -3.41
C THR A 25 48.77 -1.29 -4.65
N GLY A 26 47.64 -0.58 -4.68
CA GLY A 26 47.51 0.68 -5.41
C GLY A 26 46.74 0.64 -6.72
N ILE A 27 45.41 0.57 -6.64
CA ILE A 27 44.53 1.30 -7.58
C ILE A 27 43.46 1.97 -6.72
N SER A 28 43.51 3.31 -6.62
CA SER A 28 42.46 4.10 -6.00
C SER A 28 41.19 3.93 -6.84
N GLN A 29 40.18 3.28 -6.29
CA GLN A 29 38.86 3.28 -6.90
C GLN A 29 38.36 4.74 -6.97
N PRO A 30 37.86 5.21 -8.12
CA PRO A 30 37.24 6.53 -8.19
C PRO A 30 36.06 6.55 -7.22
N ALA A 31 35.95 7.64 -6.45
CA ALA A 31 34.87 7.85 -5.50
C ALA A 31 33.53 7.72 -6.23
N VAL A 32 32.83 6.60 -6.01
CA VAL A 32 31.47 6.39 -6.48
C VAL A 32 30.61 7.36 -5.69
N VAL A 33 30.19 8.45 -6.33
CA VAL A 33 29.19 9.37 -5.80
C VAL A 33 27.92 8.55 -5.56
N GLN A 34 27.68 8.13 -4.32
CA GLN A 34 26.47 7.44 -3.91
C GLN A 34 25.29 8.41 -4.04
N LYS A 35 24.62 8.38 -5.19
CA LYS A 35 23.35 9.06 -5.36
C LYS A 35 22.35 8.49 -4.35
N THR A 36 21.68 9.38 -3.64
CA THR A 36 20.63 9.10 -2.65
C THR A 36 19.54 8.23 -3.28
N ALA A 37 19.52 6.92 -3.00
CA ALA A 37 18.47 6.04 -3.47
C ALA A 37 17.14 6.43 -2.80
N VAL A 38 16.11 6.72 -3.60
CA VAL A 38 14.75 6.86 -3.12
C VAL A 38 14.28 5.48 -2.65
N ILE A 39 14.00 5.33 -1.34
CA ILE A 39 13.31 4.13 -0.84
C ILE A 39 11.90 4.16 -1.39
N GLN A 40 11.68 3.40 -2.45
CA GLN A 40 10.39 3.19 -3.04
C GLN A 40 9.59 2.23 -2.17
N ARG A 41 8.31 2.54 -1.95
CA ARG A 41 7.39 1.57 -1.34
C ARG A 41 7.41 0.32 -2.22
N GLN A 42 7.36 -0.88 -1.65
CA GLN A 42 7.06 -2.09 -2.43
C GLN A 42 5.59 -2.08 -2.82
N ALA A 43 5.18 -2.89 -3.81
CA ALA A 43 3.77 -3.17 -4.03
C ALA A 43 3.28 -3.96 -2.81
N LEU A 44 2.05 -3.70 -2.39
CA LEU A 44 1.56 -4.16 -1.10
C LEU A 44 0.25 -4.85 -1.32
N THR A 45 0.22 -6.15 -1.12
CA THR A 45 -0.94 -6.94 -1.47
C THR A 45 -1.62 -7.48 -0.22
N LYS A 46 -2.89 -7.13 -0.04
CA LYS A 46 -3.80 -7.74 0.93
C LYS A 46 -4.85 -8.54 0.17
N ILE A 47 -5.01 -9.78 0.58
CA ILE A 47 -6.01 -10.69 0.04
C ILE A 47 -7.01 -10.95 1.16
N VAL A 48 -8.27 -10.60 0.91
CA VAL A 48 -9.41 -10.81 1.79
C VAL A 48 -10.17 -12.01 1.26
N GLY A 49 -10.60 -12.90 2.14
CA GLY A 49 -11.34 -14.10 1.76
C GLY A 49 -11.81 -14.88 2.98
N GLU A 50 -12.57 -15.94 2.73
CA GLU A 50 -13.01 -16.86 3.78
C GLU A 50 -12.95 -18.31 3.34
N TRP A 51 -12.95 -19.21 4.31
CA TRP A 51 -13.12 -20.64 4.05
C TRP A 51 -14.61 -20.94 3.84
N ASN A 52 -14.95 -21.41 2.66
CA ASN A 52 -16.18 -22.13 2.38
C ASN A 52 -15.96 -23.63 2.64
N THR A 53 -16.99 -24.48 2.47
CA THR A 53 -17.00 -25.89 2.90
C THR A 53 -15.79 -26.69 2.44
N ASP A 54 -15.18 -26.34 1.30
CA ASP A 54 -14.04 -27.07 0.74
C ASP A 54 -12.88 -26.19 0.22
N ASN A 55 -13.04 -24.87 0.11
CA ASN A 55 -12.06 -23.96 -0.51
C ASN A 55 -11.97 -22.60 0.18
N TYR A 56 -10.87 -21.88 -0.05
CA TYR A 56 -10.74 -20.48 0.35
C TYR A 56 -11.15 -19.58 -0.81
N ASP A 57 -12.22 -18.80 -0.64
CA ASP A 57 -12.73 -17.88 -1.66
C ASP A 57 -12.10 -16.50 -1.47
N ILE A 58 -11.55 -15.91 -2.54
CA ILE A 58 -10.93 -14.59 -2.51
C ILE A 58 -12.01 -13.53 -2.78
N TYR A 59 -12.34 -12.73 -1.77
CA TYR A 59 -13.32 -11.65 -1.90
C TYR A 59 -12.75 -10.34 -2.39
N ASP A 60 -11.50 -10.05 -2.04
CA ASP A 60 -10.87 -8.81 -2.49
C ASP A 60 -9.35 -8.95 -2.53
N VAL A 61 -8.73 -8.20 -3.43
CA VAL A 61 -7.28 -8.06 -3.54
C VAL A 61 -6.92 -6.58 -3.58
N ILE A 62 -6.47 -6.06 -2.44
CA ILE A 62 -6.07 -4.68 -2.30
C ILE A 62 -4.58 -4.58 -2.58
N ILE A 63 -4.22 -3.86 -3.64
CA ILE A 63 -2.82 -3.59 -3.99
C ILE A 63 -2.53 -2.10 -3.78
N GLY A 64 -1.63 -1.80 -2.85
CA GLY A 64 -1.15 -0.45 -2.58
C GLY A 64 0.32 -0.26 -2.90
N GLY A 65 0.79 0.98 -2.83
CA GLY A 65 2.19 1.30 -3.07
C GLY A 65 2.56 1.32 -4.56
N ARG A 66 3.86 1.27 -4.82
CA ARG A 66 4.44 1.19 -6.17
C ARG A 66 5.49 0.10 -6.14
N THR A 67 6.05 -0.32 -7.26
CA THR A 67 7.18 -1.27 -7.25
C THR A 67 8.50 -0.53 -7.20
N LEU A 68 9.64 -1.22 -7.26
CA LEU A 68 10.94 -0.55 -7.46
C LEU A 68 10.97 0.14 -8.83
N SER A 69 11.54 1.35 -8.89
CA SER A 69 11.61 2.11 -10.13
C SER A 69 12.75 1.57 -11.00
N PRO A 70 12.56 1.50 -12.33
CA PRO A 70 13.69 1.41 -13.25
C PRO A 70 14.72 2.52 -13.04
N PHE A 71 14.28 3.71 -12.61
CA PHE A 71 15.09 4.91 -12.45
C PHE A 71 15.22 5.29 -10.97
N SER A 72 16.45 5.46 -10.49
CA SER A 72 16.78 5.59 -9.05
C SER A 72 15.92 6.56 -8.23
N ASN A 73 15.41 7.65 -8.82
CA ASN A 73 14.77 8.75 -8.08
C ASN A 73 13.37 9.16 -8.56
N THR A 74 12.88 8.62 -9.68
CA THR A 74 11.55 8.94 -10.24
C THR A 74 10.91 7.66 -10.72
N MET A 75 9.57 7.57 -10.74
CA MET A 75 8.93 6.42 -11.37
C MET A 75 9.24 6.34 -12.86
N GLY A 76 9.43 7.49 -13.52
CA GLY A 76 9.28 7.59 -14.97
C GLY A 76 7.81 7.78 -15.35
N ALA A 77 7.54 7.87 -16.66
CA ALA A 77 6.20 7.83 -17.21
C ALA A 77 5.86 6.38 -17.59
N HIS A 78 4.68 5.91 -17.21
CA HIS A 78 4.24 4.55 -17.51
C HIS A 78 3.47 4.56 -18.84
N SER A 79 3.80 3.66 -19.77
CA SER A 79 3.05 3.56 -21.03
C SER A 79 1.60 3.17 -20.84
N THR A 80 1.36 2.34 -19.81
CA THR A 80 0.04 1.94 -19.36
C THR A 80 -0.11 2.37 -17.91
N ALA A 81 -1.24 2.96 -17.57
CA ALA A 81 -1.51 3.42 -16.22
C ALA A 81 -1.21 2.29 -15.21
N TRP A 82 -0.41 2.61 -14.19
CA TRP A 82 -0.01 1.63 -13.17
C TRP A 82 -1.19 0.88 -12.55
N VAL A 83 -2.31 1.59 -12.44
CA VAL A 83 -3.52 1.05 -11.84
C VAL A 83 -4.23 0.02 -12.72
N ALA A 84 -4.06 0.05 -14.04
CA ALA A 84 -4.58 -0.98 -14.93
C ALA A 84 -3.83 -2.31 -14.74
N HIS A 85 -2.52 -2.28 -14.49
CA HIS A 85 -1.76 -3.50 -14.14
C HIS A 85 -2.21 -4.10 -12.80
N ILE A 86 -2.54 -3.24 -11.82
CA ILE A 86 -3.12 -3.68 -10.55
C ILE A 86 -4.49 -4.32 -10.79
N ASP A 87 -5.36 -3.67 -11.55
CA ASP A 87 -6.71 -4.15 -11.80
C ASP A 87 -6.71 -5.45 -12.60
N ALA A 88 -5.77 -5.64 -13.55
CA ALA A 88 -5.58 -6.91 -14.25
C ALA A 88 -5.34 -8.09 -13.29
N ILE A 89 -4.49 -7.92 -12.27
CA ILE A 89 -4.26 -8.94 -11.24
C ILE A 89 -5.53 -9.16 -10.41
N ARG A 90 -6.23 -8.08 -10.04
CA ARG A 90 -7.47 -8.18 -9.27
C ARG A 90 -8.52 -9.01 -10.01
N ARG A 91 -8.70 -8.81 -11.32
CA ARG A 91 -9.66 -9.58 -12.15
C ARG A 91 -9.35 -11.07 -12.22
N HIS A 92 -8.08 -11.47 -12.06
CA HIS A 92 -7.73 -12.88 -11.98
C HIS A 92 -7.99 -13.50 -10.61
N LEU A 93 -8.05 -12.71 -9.54
CA LEU A 93 -8.06 -13.25 -8.18
C LEU A 93 -9.42 -13.10 -7.51
N VAL A 94 -10.07 -11.94 -7.67
CA VAL A 94 -11.32 -11.63 -6.98
C VAL A 94 -12.46 -12.53 -7.47
N GLY A 95 -13.23 -13.03 -6.50
CA GLY A 95 -14.32 -13.99 -6.64
C GLY A 95 -13.92 -15.37 -7.18
N THR A 96 -12.63 -15.70 -7.11
CA THR A 96 -12.13 -17.04 -7.41
C THR A 96 -11.85 -17.80 -6.13
N THR A 97 -11.86 -19.14 -6.22
CA THR A 97 -11.20 -19.94 -5.19
C THR A 97 -9.68 -19.70 -5.27
N MET A 98 -8.98 -19.82 -4.15
CA MET A 98 -7.53 -19.63 -4.08
C MET A 98 -6.77 -20.48 -5.12
N SER A 99 -7.21 -21.71 -5.37
CA SER A 99 -6.57 -22.58 -6.37
C SER A 99 -6.74 -22.00 -7.78
N VAL A 100 -7.97 -21.66 -8.16
CA VAL A 100 -8.28 -21.12 -9.50
C VAL A 100 -7.56 -19.80 -9.73
N GLY A 101 -7.61 -18.88 -8.77
CA GLY A 101 -6.92 -17.59 -8.85
C GLY A 101 -5.41 -17.75 -8.99
N ILE A 102 -4.80 -18.70 -8.25
CA ILE A 102 -3.37 -19.01 -8.39
C ILE A 102 -3.05 -19.56 -9.77
N ASP A 103 -3.85 -20.50 -10.28
CA ASP A 103 -3.61 -21.12 -11.60
C ASP A 103 -3.67 -20.07 -12.72
N TRP A 104 -4.66 -19.18 -12.69
CA TRP A 104 -4.75 -18.06 -13.64
C TRP A 104 -3.57 -17.12 -13.50
N PHE A 105 -3.20 -16.74 -12.28
CA PHE A 105 -2.09 -15.83 -12.05
C PHE A 105 -0.74 -16.43 -12.50
N LEU A 106 -0.54 -17.74 -12.30
CA LEU A 106 0.62 -18.47 -12.82
C LEU A 106 0.64 -18.49 -14.36
N GLY A 107 -0.51 -18.63 -15.00
CA GLY A 107 -0.67 -18.47 -16.46
C GLY A 107 -0.19 -17.11 -16.92
N THR A 108 -0.70 -16.03 -16.32
CA THR A 108 -0.30 -14.64 -16.62
C THR A 108 1.20 -14.42 -16.44
N ILE A 109 1.79 -14.92 -15.34
CA ILE A 109 3.23 -14.83 -15.09
C ILE A 109 4.03 -15.50 -16.22
N ASN A 110 3.65 -16.71 -16.62
CA ASN A 110 4.38 -17.46 -17.65
C ASN A 110 4.35 -16.75 -19.00
N GLU A 111 3.21 -16.15 -19.36
CA GLU A 111 3.11 -15.39 -20.60
C GLU A 111 3.91 -14.09 -20.58
N ASP A 112 3.87 -13.34 -19.49
CA ASP A 112 4.60 -12.08 -19.39
C ASP A 112 6.12 -12.28 -19.24
N LEU A 113 6.56 -13.43 -18.70
CA LEU A 113 7.96 -13.84 -18.79
C LEU A 113 8.44 -13.94 -20.26
N ASP A 114 7.52 -14.22 -21.18
CA ASP A 114 7.73 -14.24 -22.64
C ASP A 114 7.17 -12.98 -23.33
N SER A 115 7.00 -11.87 -22.58
CA SER A 115 6.41 -10.63 -23.09
C SER A 115 7.08 -10.15 -24.38
N PRO A 116 6.31 -9.71 -25.40
CA PRO A 116 6.86 -9.11 -26.62
C PRO A 116 7.78 -7.90 -26.36
N LEU A 117 7.59 -7.19 -25.24
CA LEU A 117 8.44 -6.07 -24.84
C LEU A 117 9.89 -6.48 -24.60
N ARG A 118 10.17 -7.76 -24.30
CA ARG A 118 11.54 -8.29 -24.16
C ARG A 118 12.35 -8.21 -25.46
N LYS A 119 11.71 -8.02 -26.62
CA LYS A 119 12.41 -7.73 -27.89
C LYS A 119 13.20 -6.42 -27.83
N LEU A 120 12.85 -5.53 -26.89
CA LEU A 120 13.46 -4.22 -26.72
C LEU A 120 14.56 -4.20 -25.63
N ASP A 121 14.91 -5.34 -25.02
CA ASP A 121 15.93 -5.44 -23.97
C ASP A 121 17.29 -4.85 -24.39
N GLY A 122 17.60 -4.87 -25.68
CA GLY A 122 18.83 -4.30 -26.22
C GLY A 122 18.89 -2.79 -26.28
N TYR A 123 17.76 -2.12 -26.08
CA TYR A 123 17.64 -0.66 -26.15
C TYR A 123 17.49 0.00 -24.78
N ILE A 124 17.58 -0.77 -23.69
CA ILE A 124 17.62 -0.23 -22.32
C ILE A 124 19.05 -0.16 -21.81
N GLY A 125 19.31 0.80 -20.91
CA GLY A 125 20.65 0.96 -20.32
C GLY A 125 21.06 -0.23 -19.43
N LYS A 126 22.38 -0.48 -19.30
CA LYS A 126 22.95 -1.60 -18.51
C LYS A 126 22.39 -1.68 -17.08
N GLU A 127 22.17 -0.55 -16.42
CA GLU A 127 21.60 -0.51 -15.06
C GLU A 127 20.14 -1.00 -15.04
N GLN A 128 19.31 -0.54 -15.97
CA GLN A 128 17.92 -0.97 -16.10
C GLN A 128 17.84 -2.44 -16.47
N TRP A 129 18.70 -2.90 -17.37
CA TRP A 129 18.79 -4.31 -17.75
C TRP A 129 19.15 -5.21 -16.56
N ALA A 130 20.12 -4.82 -15.73
CA ALA A 130 20.48 -5.58 -14.53
C ALA A 130 19.31 -5.66 -13.52
N LYS A 131 18.54 -4.57 -13.37
CA LYS A 131 17.31 -4.58 -12.54
C LYS A 131 16.25 -5.51 -13.12
N LEU A 132 16.04 -5.49 -14.44
CA LEU A 132 15.09 -6.35 -15.13
C LEU A 132 15.50 -7.84 -15.04
N ASP A 133 16.79 -8.17 -15.19
CA ASP A 133 17.29 -9.54 -15.05
C ASP A 133 17.09 -10.06 -13.61
N PHE A 134 17.42 -9.24 -12.61
CA PHE A 134 17.15 -9.57 -11.21
C PHE A 134 15.65 -9.74 -10.93
N ALA A 135 14.79 -8.85 -11.44
CA ALA A 135 13.34 -8.98 -11.29
C ALA A 135 12.80 -10.23 -12.00
N THR A 136 13.34 -10.58 -13.18
CA THR A 136 13.02 -11.83 -13.89
C THR A 136 13.37 -13.04 -13.05
N TYR A 137 14.54 -13.05 -12.41
CA TYR A 137 14.95 -14.11 -11.49
C TYR A 137 14.00 -14.21 -10.27
N GLN A 138 13.71 -13.09 -9.61
CA GLN A 138 12.79 -13.04 -8.46
C GLN A 138 11.38 -13.51 -8.82
N LEU A 139 10.88 -13.13 -10.00
CA LEU A 139 9.58 -13.60 -10.50
C LEU A 139 9.57 -15.11 -10.72
N LYS A 140 10.61 -15.69 -11.33
CA LYS A 140 10.73 -17.15 -11.52
C LYS A 140 10.77 -17.90 -10.19
N VAL A 141 11.58 -17.43 -9.23
CA VAL A 141 11.64 -18.02 -7.88
C VAL A 141 10.28 -17.93 -7.18
N SER A 142 9.62 -16.77 -7.24
CA SER A 142 8.31 -16.57 -6.60
C SER A 142 7.22 -17.43 -7.23
N ARG A 143 7.24 -17.57 -8.56
CA ARG A 143 6.37 -18.48 -9.32
C ARG A 143 6.58 -19.93 -8.90
N ASP A 144 7.82 -20.40 -8.85
CA ASP A 144 8.15 -21.79 -8.51
C ASP A 144 7.76 -22.10 -7.05
N ASN A 145 7.96 -21.15 -6.13
CA ASN A 145 7.47 -21.23 -4.76
C ASN A 145 5.94 -21.30 -4.72
N LEU A 146 5.25 -20.46 -5.50
CA LEU A 146 3.79 -20.44 -5.57
C LEU A 146 3.22 -21.78 -6.06
N VAL A 147 3.79 -22.35 -7.14
CA VAL A 147 3.47 -23.71 -7.63
C VAL A 147 3.67 -24.75 -6.53
N SER A 148 4.79 -24.67 -5.80
CA SER A 148 5.11 -25.63 -4.74
C SER A 148 4.12 -25.59 -3.58
N VAL A 149 3.67 -24.40 -3.16
CA VAL A 149 2.76 -24.27 -2.01
C VAL A 149 1.29 -24.44 -2.41
N SER A 150 0.93 -24.14 -3.66
CA SER A 150 -0.45 -24.29 -4.15
C SER A 150 -0.84 -25.73 -4.47
N ALA A 151 0.13 -26.64 -4.62
CA ALA A 151 -0.14 -28.04 -4.93
C ALA A 151 -1.08 -28.75 -3.93
N LYS A 152 -1.16 -28.27 -2.68
CA LYS A 152 -2.07 -28.79 -1.64
C LYS A 152 -2.53 -27.66 -0.70
N ILE A 153 -3.53 -26.90 -1.11
CA ILE A 153 -4.14 -25.87 -0.26
C ILE A 153 -5.05 -26.56 0.77
N THR A 154 -4.86 -26.24 2.05
CA THR A 154 -5.59 -26.79 3.19
C THR A 154 -5.85 -25.68 4.21
N ALA A 155 -6.81 -25.88 5.12
CA ALA A 155 -7.09 -24.93 6.19
C ALA A 155 -5.88 -24.68 7.11
N GLN A 156 -4.92 -25.60 7.16
CA GLN A 156 -3.72 -25.50 7.99
C GLN A 156 -2.59 -24.69 7.34
N ASN A 157 -2.50 -24.64 6.01
CA ASN A 157 -1.39 -23.99 5.30
C ASN A 157 -1.81 -22.80 4.43
N TYR A 158 -3.09 -22.44 4.36
CA TYR A 158 -3.56 -21.35 3.51
C TYR A 158 -2.88 -20.01 3.83
N HIS A 159 -2.53 -19.74 5.09
CA HIS A 159 -1.77 -18.54 5.47
C HIS A 159 -0.42 -18.47 4.76
N ASN A 160 0.30 -19.59 4.66
CA ASN A 160 1.55 -19.67 3.92
C ASN A 160 1.31 -19.43 2.43
N VAL A 161 0.29 -20.07 1.86
CA VAL A 161 -0.11 -19.89 0.45
C VAL A 161 -0.43 -18.42 0.15
N LEU A 162 -1.18 -17.75 1.03
CA LEU A 162 -1.50 -16.34 0.95
C LEU A 162 -0.24 -15.46 0.95
N GLN A 163 0.71 -15.73 1.84
CA GLN A 163 1.97 -14.96 1.87
C GLN A 163 2.78 -15.16 0.60
N VAL A 164 2.92 -16.40 0.12
CA VAL A 164 3.64 -16.68 -1.13
C VAL A 164 2.96 -16.06 -2.34
N LEU A 165 1.62 -16.07 -2.40
CA LEU A 165 0.86 -15.39 -3.45
C LEU A 165 1.11 -13.87 -3.43
N ARG A 166 1.11 -13.23 -2.25
CA ARG A 166 1.45 -11.80 -2.12
C ARG A 166 2.87 -11.49 -2.60
N ILE A 167 3.85 -12.34 -2.26
CA ILE A 167 5.23 -12.21 -2.74
C ILE A 167 5.28 -12.33 -4.26
N ALA A 168 4.58 -13.30 -4.84
CA ALA A 168 4.51 -13.48 -6.30
C ALA A 168 3.86 -12.29 -7.01
N ILE A 169 2.77 -11.72 -6.47
CA ILE A 169 2.13 -10.51 -6.99
C ILE A 169 3.12 -9.33 -6.99
N ASN A 170 3.85 -9.14 -5.90
CA ASN A 170 4.83 -8.07 -5.81
C ASN A 170 6.01 -8.25 -6.77
N ALA A 171 6.50 -9.48 -6.94
CA ALA A 171 7.55 -9.82 -7.89
C ALA A 171 7.09 -9.59 -9.34
N TYR A 172 5.86 -10.00 -9.67
CA TYR A 172 5.26 -9.82 -10.99
C TYR A 172 5.08 -8.33 -11.33
N LEU A 173 4.47 -7.55 -10.43
CA LEU A 173 4.32 -6.12 -10.62
C LEU A 173 5.68 -5.42 -10.80
N THR A 174 6.71 -5.87 -10.06
CA THR A 174 8.06 -5.30 -10.19
C THR A 174 8.67 -5.63 -11.56
N TYR A 175 8.49 -6.85 -12.02
CA TYR A 175 8.91 -7.28 -13.35
C TYR A 175 8.22 -6.46 -14.46
N ILE A 176 6.90 -6.32 -14.43
CA ILE A 176 6.14 -5.54 -15.41
C ILE A 176 6.60 -4.08 -15.44
N ASN A 177 6.85 -3.48 -14.28
CA ASN A 177 7.33 -2.10 -14.19
C ASN A 177 8.73 -1.89 -14.81
N LEU A 178 9.51 -2.96 -14.93
CA LEU A 178 10.87 -2.93 -15.47
C LEU A 178 10.96 -3.36 -16.94
N LEU A 179 9.86 -3.85 -17.53
CA LEU A 179 9.82 -4.18 -18.94
C LEU A 179 10.13 -2.94 -19.79
N PRO A 180 10.82 -3.09 -20.94
CA PRO A 180 11.04 -1.98 -21.86
C PRO A 180 9.72 -1.32 -22.25
N THR A 181 9.76 0.01 -22.41
CA THR A 181 8.62 0.91 -22.67
C THR A 181 7.51 0.96 -21.62
N SER A 182 7.31 -0.09 -20.79
CA SER A 182 6.34 -0.05 -19.68
C SER A 182 6.56 1.15 -18.77
N THR A 183 7.82 1.57 -18.60
CA THR A 183 8.18 2.78 -17.89
C THR A 183 9.41 3.44 -18.51
N VAL A 184 9.33 4.73 -18.83
CA VAL A 184 10.37 5.47 -19.57
C VAL A 184 10.90 6.67 -18.79
N ALA A 185 12.20 6.94 -18.94
CA ALA A 185 12.82 8.14 -18.40
C ALA A 185 12.53 9.33 -19.33
N GLY A 186 12.09 10.46 -18.77
CA GLY A 186 11.89 11.69 -19.53
C GLY A 186 10.49 11.90 -20.11
N GLY A 187 9.56 10.94 -19.95
CA GLY A 187 8.14 11.17 -20.22
C GLY A 187 7.48 12.01 -19.12
N ASP A 188 6.20 12.37 -19.29
CA ASP A 188 5.48 13.17 -18.31
C ASP A 188 4.93 12.30 -17.15
N PRO A 189 5.43 12.47 -15.91
CA PRO A 189 4.92 11.73 -14.76
C PRO A 189 3.72 12.42 -14.08
N SER A 190 3.16 13.51 -14.65
CA SER A 190 2.18 14.38 -13.99
C SER A 190 0.82 13.73 -13.71
N GLY A 191 0.56 12.56 -14.27
CA GLY A 191 -0.70 11.82 -14.12
C GLY A 191 -1.79 12.44 -14.98
N HIS A 192 -2.27 11.70 -15.98
CA HIS A 192 -3.20 12.19 -17.01
C HIS A 192 -4.67 11.96 -16.64
N GLY A 193 -4.98 11.96 -15.34
CA GLY A 193 -6.33 11.68 -14.85
C GLY A 193 -6.68 10.20 -14.79
N GLU A 194 -5.69 9.31 -14.76
CA GLU A 194 -5.91 7.85 -14.80
C GLU A 194 -6.76 7.36 -13.62
N GLY A 195 -6.66 8.02 -12.46
CA GLY A 195 -7.48 7.70 -11.28
C GLY A 195 -8.97 8.04 -11.46
N VAL A 196 -9.28 9.13 -12.16
CA VAL A 196 -10.68 9.51 -12.48
C VAL A 196 -11.23 8.52 -13.51
N ALA A 197 -10.45 8.25 -14.56
CA ALA A 197 -10.82 7.28 -15.59
C ALA A 197 -11.05 5.88 -15.03
N ARG A 198 -10.17 5.40 -14.14
CA ARG A 198 -10.39 4.15 -13.42
C ARG A 198 -11.68 4.15 -12.63
N GLY A 199 -11.98 5.22 -11.90
CA GLY A 199 -13.21 5.30 -11.11
C GLY A 199 -14.45 5.09 -11.97
N GLU A 200 -14.52 5.78 -13.10
CA GLU A 200 -15.62 5.66 -14.06
C GLU A 200 -15.69 4.24 -14.67
N ILE A 201 -14.57 3.71 -15.16
CA ILE A 201 -14.50 2.37 -15.74
C ILE A 201 -14.88 1.31 -14.70
N ASN A 202 -14.42 1.41 -13.46
CA ASN A 202 -14.74 0.44 -12.42
C ASN A 202 -16.23 0.40 -12.09
N TYR A 203 -16.94 1.54 -12.13
CA TYR A 203 -18.39 1.55 -11.98
C TYR A 203 -19.09 0.85 -13.16
N PHE A 204 -18.65 1.13 -14.39
CA PHE A 204 -19.16 0.46 -15.58
C PHE A 204 -18.98 -1.06 -15.48
N GLU A 205 -17.76 -1.46 -15.17
CA GLU A 205 -17.32 -2.84 -15.02
C GLU A 205 -18.11 -3.58 -13.93
N PHE A 206 -18.28 -2.97 -12.76
CA PHE A 206 -19.09 -3.51 -11.67
C PHE A 206 -20.55 -3.69 -12.09
N ALA A 207 -21.15 -2.67 -12.71
CA ALA A 207 -22.53 -2.76 -13.12
C ALA A 207 -22.76 -3.82 -14.21
N ALA A 208 -21.83 -3.92 -15.17
CA ALA A 208 -21.85 -4.96 -16.19
C ALA A 208 -21.78 -6.36 -15.56
N SER A 209 -20.86 -6.58 -14.61
CA SER A 209 -20.68 -7.89 -13.99
C SER A 209 -21.89 -8.37 -13.20
N GLN A 210 -22.54 -7.48 -12.45
CA GLN A 210 -23.75 -7.81 -11.70
C GLN A 210 -24.88 -8.25 -12.63
N LYS A 211 -24.94 -7.67 -13.85
CA LYS A 211 -25.90 -8.08 -14.89
C LYS A 211 -25.58 -9.49 -15.41
N PHE A 212 -24.31 -9.80 -15.66
CA PHE A 212 -23.88 -11.13 -16.11
C PHE A 212 -24.14 -12.24 -15.09
N GLN A 213 -23.87 -11.99 -13.80
CA GLN A 213 -24.08 -12.99 -12.75
C GLN A 213 -25.56 -13.40 -12.59
N LYS A 214 -26.50 -12.47 -12.83
CA LYS A 214 -27.94 -12.73 -12.68
C LYS A 214 -28.55 -13.56 -13.81
N GLU A 215 -27.91 -13.64 -14.98
CA GLU A 215 -28.52 -14.23 -16.17
C GLU A 215 -28.04 -15.67 -16.49
N GLU A 216 -27.27 -16.31 -15.61
CA GLU A 216 -26.78 -17.72 -15.69
C GLU A 216 -26.17 -18.15 -17.05
N GLY A 217 -25.84 -17.21 -17.94
CA GLY A 217 -25.28 -17.47 -19.26
C GLY A 217 -23.78 -17.17 -19.33
N THR A 218 -22.99 -18.14 -19.78
CA THR A 218 -21.57 -17.91 -20.11
C THR A 218 -21.44 -16.81 -21.19
N PRO A 219 -20.56 -15.80 -21.03
CA PRO A 219 -20.45 -14.64 -21.94
C PRO A 219 -19.90 -14.93 -23.36
N SER A 220 -20.17 -16.07 -23.98
CA SER A 220 -19.47 -16.51 -25.20
C SER A 220 -19.84 -15.76 -26.49
N ASN A 221 -20.70 -14.74 -26.46
CA ASN A 221 -21.01 -13.93 -27.64
C ASN A 221 -20.82 -12.42 -27.36
N THR A 222 -19.82 -11.86 -28.03
CA THR A 222 -19.45 -10.44 -28.06
C THR A 222 -20.61 -9.59 -28.59
N GLY A 223 -21.32 -8.88 -27.71
CA GLY A 223 -22.36 -7.92 -28.11
C GLY A 223 -23.54 -7.73 -27.15
N LEU A 224 -23.62 -8.45 -26.02
CA LEU A 224 -24.90 -8.63 -25.33
C LEU A 224 -25.31 -7.57 -24.29
N LEU A 225 -24.46 -6.61 -23.91
CA LEU A 225 -24.84 -5.58 -22.92
C LEU A 225 -26.11 -4.79 -23.31
N GLU A 226 -26.33 -4.63 -24.61
CA GLU A 226 -27.45 -3.92 -25.25
C GLU A 226 -28.76 -4.72 -25.28
N THR A 227 -28.69 -6.05 -25.16
CA THR A 227 -29.85 -6.95 -25.31
C THR A 227 -30.39 -7.48 -23.99
N TYR A 228 -29.79 -7.08 -22.86
CA TYR A 228 -30.07 -7.66 -21.55
C TYR A 228 -31.17 -6.94 -20.77
N THR A 229 -31.79 -7.66 -19.83
CA THR A 229 -32.91 -7.20 -19.02
C THR A 229 -32.52 -5.98 -18.17
N PRO A 230 -33.28 -4.87 -18.21
CA PRO A 230 -33.04 -3.72 -17.36
C PRO A 230 -32.99 -4.06 -15.86
N LEU A 231 -32.09 -3.40 -15.12
CA LEU A 231 -32.14 -3.40 -13.65
C LEU A 231 -33.28 -2.51 -13.16
N ASP A 232 -33.97 -2.93 -12.11
CA ASP A 232 -35.03 -2.12 -11.51
C ASP A 232 -34.45 -0.95 -10.67
N GLU A 233 -35.32 0.01 -10.31
CA GLU A 233 -34.92 1.19 -9.55
C GLU A 233 -34.49 0.87 -8.11
N LYS A 234 -34.95 -0.26 -7.55
CA LYS A 234 -34.57 -0.70 -6.20
C LYS A 234 -33.13 -1.18 -6.20
N ASP A 235 -32.72 -1.95 -7.20
CA ASP A 235 -31.35 -2.44 -7.38
C ASP A 235 -30.37 -1.26 -7.56
N LEU A 236 -30.73 -0.26 -8.37
CA LEU A 236 -29.90 0.92 -8.66
C LEU A 236 -29.77 1.94 -7.52
N ASN A 237 -30.65 1.88 -6.52
CA ASN A 237 -30.64 2.78 -5.37
C ASN A 237 -29.90 2.19 -4.15
N THR A 238 -29.25 1.04 -4.30
CA THR A 238 -28.32 0.52 -3.28
C THR A 238 -27.08 1.41 -3.17
N THR A 239 -26.41 1.38 -2.02
CA THR A 239 -25.25 2.24 -1.70
C THR A 239 -24.14 2.18 -2.75
N ASP A 240 -23.99 1.02 -3.37
CA ASP A 240 -22.89 0.67 -4.26
C ASP A 240 -22.99 1.34 -5.64
N PHE A 241 -24.20 1.80 -6.00
CA PHE A 241 -24.51 2.41 -7.29
C PHE A 241 -24.63 3.94 -7.25
N THR A 242 -24.52 4.56 -6.08
CA THR A 242 -24.68 6.01 -5.90
C THR A 242 -23.65 6.86 -6.65
N GLY A 243 -22.48 6.30 -6.99
CA GLY A 243 -21.41 6.98 -7.73
C GLY A 243 -21.48 6.88 -9.26
N MET A 244 -22.47 6.18 -9.83
CA MET A 244 -22.61 6.02 -11.28
C MET A 244 -23.04 7.31 -11.98
N ASP A 245 -22.46 7.56 -13.16
CA ASP A 245 -22.91 8.63 -14.04
C ASP A 245 -24.34 8.40 -14.58
N THR A 246 -24.91 9.43 -15.20
CA THR A 246 -26.31 9.42 -15.64
C THR A 246 -26.52 8.45 -16.81
N GLU A 247 -25.52 8.34 -17.68
CA GLU A 247 -25.51 7.54 -18.90
C GLU A 247 -25.44 6.04 -18.59
N LEU A 248 -24.61 5.63 -17.62
CA LEU A 248 -24.53 4.27 -17.10
C LEU A 248 -25.87 3.87 -16.47
N ARG A 249 -26.47 4.74 -15.66
CA ARG A 249 -27.80 4.50 -15.08
C ARG A 249 -28.86 4.30 -16.16
N LYS A 250 -28.87 5.14 -17.20
CA LYS A 250 -29.78 4.97 -18.36
C LYS A 250 -29.50 3.65 -19.10
N LEU A 251 -28.23 3.30 -19.32
CA LEU A 251 -27.84 2.05 -19.98
C LEU A 251 -28.37 0.83 -19.21
N LEU A 252 -28.20 0.81 -17.89
CA LEU A 252 -28.66 -0.28 -17.03
C LEU A 252 -30.18 -0.39 -16.97
N LYS A 253 -30.90 0.72 -17.13
CA LYS A 253 -32.37 0.75 -17.25
C LYS A 253 -32.89 0.41 -18.65
N GLY A 254 -32.00 0.27 -19.65
CA GLY A 254 -32.41 0.14 -21.06
C GLY A 254 -33.01 1.41 -21.65
N ASP A 255 -32.81 2.56 -20.99
CA ASP A 255 -33.36 3.86 -21.36
C ASP A 255 -32.43 4.66 -22.31
N LEU A 256 -31.21 4.16 -22.55
CA LEU A 256 -30.20 4.85 -23.36
C LEU A 256 -30.52 4.69 -24.86
N LYS A 257 -30.85 5.79 -25.53
CA LYS A 257 -31.19 5.77 -26.97
C LYS A 257 -29.96 5.43 -27.83
N GLU A 258 -30.16 4.92 -29.04
CA GLU A 258 -29.07 4.51 -29.94
C GLU A 258 -28.00 5.60 -30.15
N GLY A 259 -28.39 6.86 -30.34
CA GLY A 259 -27.45 7.98 -30.47
C GLY A 259 -26.69 8.30 -29.17
N GLU A 260 -27.34 8.19 -28.01
CA GLU A 260 -26.70 8.36 -26.70
C GLU A 260 -25.76 7.18 -26.41
N LEU A 261 -26.13 5.96 -26.79
CA LEU A 261 -25.33 4.75 -26.66
C LEU A 261 -24.05 4.83 -27.50
N ALA A 262 -24.13 5.29 -28.74
CA ALA A 262 -22.95 5.49 -29.58
C ALA A 262 -21.98 6.53 -28.96
N LEU A 263 -22.51 7.63 -28.42
CA LEU A 263 -21.72 8.63 -27.71
C LEU A 263 -21.10 8.06 -26.43
N TYR A 264 -21.84 7.27 -25.66
CA TYR A 264 -21.35 6.67 -24.43
C TYR A 264 -20.26 5.61 -24.69
N LYS A 265 -20.40 4.78 -25.73
CA LYS A 265 -19.33 3.89 -26.18
C LYS A 265 -18.05 4.64 -26.53
N LYS A 266 -18.18 5.77 -27.24
CA LYS A 266 -17.05 6.65 -27.57
C LYS A 266 -16.43 7.25 -26.30
N HIS A 267 -17.26 7.63 -25.32
CA HIS A 267 -16.81 8.12 -24.02
C HIS A 267 -16.00 7.07 -23.27
N ILE A 268 -16.55 5.87 -23.03
CA ILE A 268 -15.83 4.75 -22.38
C ILE A 268 -14.52 4.41 -23.10
N ARG A 269 -14.53 4.40 -24.44
CA ARG A 269 -13.31 4.18 -25.24
C ARG A 269 -12.26 5.26 -24.98
N ALA A 270 -12.67 6.54 -24.97
CA ALA A 270 -11.78 7.64 -24.66
C ALA A 270 -11.24 7.55 -23.23
N THR A 271 -12.10 7.17 -22.26
CA THR A 271 -11.73 6.93 -20.86
C THR A 271 -10.67 5.84 -20.75
N LEU A 272 -10.80 4.71 -21.46
CA LEU A 272 -9.76 3.66 -21.51
C LEU A 272 -8.46 4.18 -22.12
N TRP A 273 -8.53 4.99 -23.18
CA TRP A 273 -7.34 5.61 -23.79
C TRP A 273 -6.61 6.61 -22.89
N THR A 274 -7.26 7.19 -21.87
CA THR A 274 -6.54 8.01 -20.87
C THR A 274 -5.55 7.21 -20.05
N MET A 275 -5.69 5.88 -20.02
CA MET A 275 -4.74 4.97 -19.37
C MET A 275 -3.53 4.62 -20.24
N PHE A 276 -3.43 5.18 -21.45
CA PHE A 276 -2.29 5.02 -22.34
C PHE A 276 -1.52 6.34 -22.45
N ALA A 277 -0.26 6.33 -22.04
CA ALA A 277 0.63 7.47 -22.20
C ALA A 277 1.29 7.41 -23.59
N GLU A 278 0.65 8.05 -24.55
CA GLU A 278 1.00 8.00 -25.97
C GLU A 278 2.38 8.58 -26.29
N GLU A 279 2.94 9.41 -25.43
CA GLU A 279 4.28 9.95 -25.60
C GLU A 279 5.39 8.92 -25.27
N THR A 280 5.09 7.91 -24.46
CA THR A 280 6.11 6.99 -23.93
C THR A 280 6.84 6.18 -24.99
N PRO A 281 6.22 5.67 -26.09
CA PRO A 281 6.96 4.96 -27.13
C PRO A 281 7.94 5.88 -27.87
N GLU A 282 7.57 7.14 -28.11
CA GLU A 282 8.46 8.13 -28.74
C GLU A 282 9.61 8.54 -27.82
N VAL A 283 9.33 8.76 -26.53
CA VAL A 283 10.36 9.05 -25.52
C VAL A 283 11.37 7.90 -25.44
N PHE A 284 10.89 6.65 -25.44
CA PHE A 284 11.76 5.48 -25.48
C PHE A 284 12.63 5.47 -26.75
N ALA A 285 12.02 5.71 -27.92
CA ALA A 285 12.71 5.71 -29.20
C ALA A 285 13.78 6.81 -29.34
N GLN A 286 13.70 7.88 -28.55
CA GLN A 286 14.72 8.94 -28.51
C GLN A 286 16.00 8.51 -27.80
N GLY A 287 15.95 7.46 -26.96
CA GLY A 287 17.08 7.02 -26.15
C GLY A 287 18.27 6.45 -26.93
N HIS A 288 18.04 5.98 -28.17
CA HIS A 288 19.08 5.41 -29.04
C HIS A 288 18.93 5.86 -30.49
N GLU A 289 20.04 6.12 -31.19
CA GLU A 289 20.02 6.51 -32.61
C GLU A 289 19.34 5.43 -33.48
N ASN A 290 19.61 4.15 -33.21
CA ASN A 290 19.01 3.02 -33.94
C ASN A 290 17.49 2.91 -33.78
N THR A 291 16.94 3.39 -32.66
CA THR A 291 15.50 3.39 -32.39
C THR A 291 14.79 4.58 -33.04
N GLN A 292 15.52 5.56 -33.58
CA GLN A 292 14.92 6.70 -34.27
C GLN A 292 14.54 6.41 -35.73
N ARG A 293 14.98 5.27 -36.29
CA ARG A 293 14.56 4.81 -37.62
C ARG A 293 13.05 4.59 -37.63
N LYS A 294 12.38 5.07 -38.68
CA LYS A 294 10.91 5.10 -38.77
C LYS A 294 10.30 3.72 -38.53
N GLU A 295 10.86 2.69 -39.15
CA GLU A 295 10.36 1.32 -39.08
C GLU A 295 10.54 0.73 -37.67
N VAL A 296 11.61 1.11 -36.96
CA VAL A 296 11.85 0.68 -35.57
C VAL A 296 10.89 1.40 -34.62
N LYS A 297 10.61 2.69 -34.85
CA LYS A 297 9.59 3.43 -34.10
C LYS A 297 8.22 2.79 -34.23
N GLU A 298 7.83 2.42 -35.45
CA GLU A 298 6.56 1.73 -35.71
C GLU A 298 6.47 0.40 -34.94
N GLU A 299 7.55 -0.38 -34.89
CA GLU A 299 7.59 -1.62 -34.10
C GLU A 299 7.58 -1.37 -32.57
N ILE A 300 8.29 -0.35 -32.07
CA ILE A 300 8.24 0.06 -30.65
C ILE A 300 6.80 0.46 -30.26
N TRP A 301 6.14 1.24 -31.12
CA TRP A 301 4.74 1.62 -30.96
C TRP A 301 3.82 0.41 -30.94
N ALA A 302 3.97 -0.50 -31.91
CA ALA A 302 3.15 -1.70 -31.98
C ALA A 302 3.31 -2.59 -30.74
N LEU A 303 4.53 -2.82 -30.26
CA LEU A 303 4.79 -3.61 -29.05
C LEU A 303 4.19 -2.95 -27.79
N THR A 304 4.34 -1.63 -27.66
CA THR A 304 3.82 -0.88 -26.49
C THR A 304 2.29 -0.84 -26.49
N LEU A 305 1.69 -0.63 -27.68
CA LEU A 305 0.23 -0.66 -27.86
C LEU A 305 -0.34 -2.06 -27.61
N GLN A 306 0.34 -3.12 -28.09
CA GLN A 306 -0.05 -4.50 -27.82
C GLN A 306 -0.06 -4.81 -26.31
N ASN A 307 0.95 -4.37 -25.57
CA ASN A 307 0.99 -4.52 -24.11
C ASN A 307 -0.14 -3.76 -23.41
N PHE A 308 -0.41 -2.53 -23.84
CA PHE A 308 -1.52 -1.72 -23.34
C PHE A 308 -2.87 -2.41 -23.56
N LEU A 309 -3.20 -2.79 -24.80
CA LEU A 309 -4.47 -3.42 -25.14
C LEU A 309 -4.68 -4.73 -24.39
N ARG A 310 -3.64 -5.57 -24.27
CA ARG A 310 -3.66 -6.79 -23.44
C ARG A 310 -3.99 -6.46 -21.98
N THR A 311 -3.29 -5.50 -21.39
CA THR A 311 -3.49 -5.11 -19.98
C THR A 311 -4.91 -4.59 -19.74
N ILE A 312 -5.40 -3.68 -20.59
CA ILE A 312 -6.74 -3.11 -20.48
C ILE A 312 -7.82 -4.17 -20.67
N ARG A 313 -7.64 -5.10 -21.60
CA ARG A 313 -8.60 -6.19 -21.82
C ARG A 313 -8.73 -7.09 -20.60
N VAL A 314 -7.62 -7.38 -19.92
CA VAL A 314 -7.63 -8.19 -18.68
C VAL A 314 -8.23 -7.40 -17.52
N ALA A 315 -7.86 -6.13 -17.36
CA ALA A 315 -8.32 -5.28 -16.25
C ALA A 315 -9.80 -4.88 -16.35
N TYR A 316 -10.27 -4.62 -17.57
CA TYR A 316 -11.57 -4.04 -17.88
C TYR A 316 -12.23 -4.74 -19.08
N PRO A 317 -12.52 -6.06 -18.97
CA PRO A 317 -13.00 -6.85 -20.10
C PRO A 317 -14.35 -6.36 -20.64
N PHE A 318 -15.27 -5.92 -19.77
CA PHE A 318 -16.60 -5.50 -20.21
C PHE A 318 -16.57 -4.18 -20.96
N ALA A 319 -15.81 -3.20 -20.48
CA ALA A 319 -15.62 -1.90 -21.10
C ALA A 319 -14.84 -2.05 -22.41
N TYR A 320 -13.80 -2.89 -22.42
CA TYR A 320 -13.02 -3.20 -23.62
C TYR A 320 -13.90 -3.74 -24.75
N ASP A 321 -14.73 -4.75 -24.45
CA ASP A 321 -15.64 -5.36 -25.42
C ASP A 321 -16.79 -4.41 -25.81
N PHE A 322 -17.38 -3.71 -24.84
CA PHE A 322 -18.50 -2.78 -25.05
C PHE A 322 -18.17 -1.67 -26.05
N CYS A 323 -16.96 -1.10 -25.93
CA CYS A 323 -16.49 -0.04 -26.81
C CYS A 323 -15.68 -0.54 -28.01
N LYS A 324 -15.63 -1.87 -28.21
CA LYS A 324 -14.98 -2.57 -29.32
C LYS A 324 -13.52 -2.18 -29.49
N MET A 325 -12.72 -2.17 -28.42
CA MET A 325 -11.29 -1.81 -28.53
C MET A 325 -10.50 -2.71 -29.49
N ASN A 326 -10.97 -3.94 -29.74
CA ASN A 326 -10.43 -4.87 -30.72
C ASN A 326 -10.86 -4.61 -32.19
N ASP A 327 -11.78 -3.67 -32.44
CA ASP A 327 -12.17 -3.32 -33.81
C ASP A 327 -11.03 -2.58 -34.52
N MET A 328 -10.57 -3.17 -35.62
CA MET A 328 -9.40 -2.70 -36.37
C MET A 328 -9.57 -1.35 -37.03
N ALA A 329 -10.78 -1.04 -37.51
CA ALA A 329 -11.05 0.24 -38.13
C ALA A 329 -11.06 1.34 -37.08
N LEU A 330 -11.69 1.09 -35.92
CA LEU A 330 -11.69 2.03 -34.80
C LEU A 330 -10.29 2.20 -34.22
N LEU A 331 -9.53 1.12 -34.04
CA LEU A 331 -8.15 1.18 -33.54
C LEU A 331 -7.25 1.98 -34.49
N THR A 332 -7.37 1.76 -35.79
CA THR A 332 -6.64 2.55 -36.82
C THR A 332 -6.96 4.03 -36.71
N ASN A 333 -8.25 4.39 -36.55
CA ASN A 333 -8.65 5.79 -36.41
C ASN A 333 -8.07 6.43 -35.14
N ASP A 334 -8.17 5.75 -33.99
CA ASP A 334 -7.65 6.26 -32.72
C ASP A 334 -6.14 6.48 -32.79
N VAL A 335 -5.39 5.49 -33.29
CA VAL A 335 -3.93 5.56 -33.38
C VAL A 335 -3.50 6.64 -34.39
N THR A 336 -4.24 6.83 -35.49
CA THR A 336 -3.96 7.89 -36.47
C THR A 336 -4.02 9.28 -35.87
N LEU A 337 -4.96 9.53 -34.95
CA LEU A 337 -5.07 10.81 -34.26
C LEU A 337 -3.89 11.09 -33.32
N LYS A 338 -3.27 10.03 -32.78
CA LYS A 338 -2.19 10.11 -31.79
C LYS A 338 -0.80 10.21 -32.44
N ILE A 339 -0.60 9.56 -33.60
CA ILE A 339 0.70 9.51 -34.29
C ILE A 339 0.60 9.72 -35.80
N PRO A 340 0.27 10.94 -36.27
CA PRO A 340 0.05 11.21 -37.69
C PRO A 340 1.31 11.06 -38.57
N THR A 341 2.49 10.93 -37.98
CA THR A 341 3.78 10.85 -38.69
C THR A 341 4.24 9.42 -39.01
N LEU A 342 3.61 8.39 -38.43
CA LEU A 342 3.97 6.98 -38.59
C LEU A 342 2.98 6.23 -39.49
N ASN A 343 3.39 5.09 -40.04
CA ASN A 343 2.49 4.22 -40.80
C ASN A 343 1.56 3.45 -39.87
N VAL A 344 0.43 4.05 -39.52
CA VAL A 344 -0.56 3.47 -38.60
C VAL A 344 -1.09 2.12 -39.07
N ALA A 345 -1.31 1.95 -40.38
CA ALA A 345 -1.78 0.68 -40.94
C ALA A 345 -0.76 -0.45 -40.69
N HIS A 346 0.53 -0.16 -40.78
CA HIS A 346 1.59 -1.12 -40.45
C HIS A 346 1.61 -1.44 -38.95
N ILE A 347 1.54 -0.43 -38.08
CA ILE A 347 1.49 -0.60 -36.62
C ILE A 347 0.33 -1.51 -36.21
N VAL A 348 -0.86 -1.25 -36.74
CA VAL A 348 -2.08 -1.97 -36.39
C VAL A 348 -2.04 -3.43 -36.88
N LYS A 349 -1.45 -3.70 -38.05
CA LYS A 349 -1.18 -5.07 -38.50
C LYS A 349 -0.19 -5.83 -37.62
N LEU A 350 0.88 -5.15 -37.16
CA LEU A 350 1.85 -5.73 -36.22
C LEU A 350 1.19 -6.07 -34.88
N VAL A 351 0.36 -5.19 -34.35
CA VAL A 351 -0.40 -5.42 -33.09
C VAL A 351 -1.26 -6.67 -33.18
N ASN A 352 -1.87 -6.90 -34.34
CA ASN A 352 -2.70 -8.06 -34.63
C ASN A 352 -1.94 -9.35 -34.97
N GLY A 353 -0.62 -9.28 -35.14
CA GLY A 353 0.18 -10.41 -35.63
C GLY A 353 -0.10 -10.77 -37.10
N GLU A 354 -0.72 -9.88 -37.88
CA GLU A 354 -0.86 -10.03 -39.34
C GLU A 354 0.48 -9.85 -40.06
N GLU A 355 1.40 -9.09 -39.45
CA GLU A 355 2.78 -8.92 -39.89
C GLU A 355 3.74 -9.27 -38.74
N THR A 356 4.94 -9.77 -39.08
CA THR A 356 5.98 -10.09 -38.11
C THR A 356 6.88 -8.89 -37.88
N PHE A 357 7.41 -8.74 -36.67
CA PHE A 357 8.46 -7.76 -36.35
C PHE A 357 9.77 -8.13 -37.07
N ILE A 358 10.30 -7.26 -37.94
CA ILE A 358 11.47 -7.53 -38.81
C ILE A 358 12.67 -6.65 -38.43
N ASN A 359 12.43 -5.42 -37.98
CA ASN A 359 13.44 -4.40 -37.74
C ASN A 359 13.97 -4.43 -36.31
N ILE A 360 13.18 -4.96 -35.37
CA ILE A 360 13.64 -5.41 -34.06
C ILE A 360 14.06 -6.89 -34.19
N ALA A 361 15.07 -7.16 -35.02
CA ALA A 361 15.63 -8.51 -35.17
C ALA A 361 16.71 -8.81 -34.11
N GLY A 362 16.36 -9.68 -33.15
CA GLY A 362 17.10 -10.87 -32.69
C GLY A 362 18.58 -10.79 -32.26
N SER A 363 18.82 -11.14 -31.00
CA SER A 363 20.12 -11.33 -30.29
C SER A 363 20.89 -10.06 -29.95
N TYR A 364 20.61 -9.53 -28.75
CA TYR A 364 21.57 -8.73 -28.01
C TYR A 364 22.40 -9.65 -27.13
N ASN A 365 23.67 -9.83 -27.48
CA ASN A 365 24.64 -10.41 -26.58
C ASN A 365 25.10 -9.28 -25.64
N PHE A 366 24.49 -9.14 -24.47
CA PHE A 366 25.21 -8.53 -23.36
C PHE A 366 26.32 -9.52 -22.98
N LYS A 367 27.53 -9.24 -23.47
CA LYS A 367 28.75 -9.82 -22.93
C LYS A 367 28.82 -9.36 -21.47
N ASP A 368 28.81 -10.30 -20.53
CA ASP A 368 29.15 -9.98 -19.15
C ASP A 368 30.64 -9.60 -19.05
N GLU A 369 31.12 -9.27 -17.86
CA GLU A 369 32.55 -8.97 -17.65
C GLU A 369 33.47 -10.16 -18.02
N ASP A 370 32.91 -11.36 -18.22
CA ASP A 370 33.58 -12.59 -18.63
C ASP A 370 33.32 -12.97 -20.11
N ASP A 371 32.73 -12.08 -20.91
CA ASP A 371 32.48 -12.27 -22.35
C ASP A 371 31.56 -13.45 -22.71
N ARG A 372 30.68 -13.89 -21.79
CA ARG A 372 29.77 -15.03 -22.02
C ARG A 372 28.46 -14.62 -22.67
N ASP A 373 28.17 -15.21 -23.83
CA ASP A 373 26.88 -15.05 -24.53
C ASP A 373 25.72 -15.62 -23.70
N LYS A 374 24.83 -14.76 -23.21
CA LYS A 374 23.58 -15.19 -22.56
C LYS A 374 22.40 -15.15 -23.55
N VAL A 375 21.89 -16.35 -23.84
CA VAL A 375 20.52 -16.69 -24.24
C VAL A 375 20.06 -16.18 -25.63
N LYS A 376 20.13 -17.06 -26.64
CA LYS A 376 19.25 -17.00 -27.82
C LYS A 376 17.83 -17.38 -27.39
N SER A 377 17.03 -16.40 -26.97
CA SER A 377 15.60 -16.61 -26.75
C SER A 377 14.89 -16.65 -28.11
N LYS A 378 14.29 -17.79 -28.46
CA LYS A 378 13.24 -17.84 -29.47
C LYS A 378 11.97 -17.38 -28.75
N LEU A 379 11.66 -16.09 -28.83
CA LEU A 379 10.37 -15.55 -28.38
C LEU A 379 9.27 -16.17 -29.25
N SER A 380 8.66 -17.25 -28.78
CA SER A 380 7.57 -17.97 -29.44
C SER A 380 6.22 -17.71 -28.77
N GLY A 381 6.06 -16.57 -28.09
CA GLY A 381 4.85 -16.23 -27.34
C GLY A 381 3.61 -16.45 -28.20
N SER A 382 2.86 -17.51 -27.89
CA SER A 382 1.60 -17.81 -28.56
C SER A 382 0.58 -16.76 -28.12
N HIS A 383 0.02 -16.01 -29.07
CA HIS A 383 -1.04 -15.01 -28.87
C HIS A 383 -2.38 -15.58 -28.37
N GLN A 384 -2.44 -16.83 -27.92
CA GLN A 384 -3.67 -17.51 -27.58
C GLN A 384 -3.72 -17.78 -26.09
N LEU A 385 -4.00 -16.73 -25.31
CA LEU A 385 -4.75 -16.96 -24.07
C LEU A 385 -6.02 -17.70 -24.47
N ASN A 386 -6.41 -18.75 -23.74
CA ASN A 386 -7.78 -19.27 -23.87
C ASN A 386 -8.73 -18.25 -23.23
N GLU A 387 -9.00 -17.18 -23.98
CA GLU A 387 -9.68 -15.95 -23.55
C GLU A 387 -11.11 -16.17 -23.03
N SER A 388 -11.68 -17.36 -23.30
CA SER A 388 -12.98 -17.78 -22.77
C SER A 388 -12.94 -18.11 -21.26
N GLU A 389 -11.75 -18.35 -20.70
CA GLU A 389 -11.54 -18.82 -19.32
C GLU A 389 -11.18 -17.69 -18.33
N VAL A 390 -10.84 -16.48 -18.79
CA VAL A 390 -10.36 -15.34 -17.95
C VAL A 390 -11.48 -14.70 -17.09
N ARG A 391 -12.59 -15.41 -16.84
CA ARG A 391 -13.83 -14.80 -16.35
C ARG A 391 -14.01 -14.90 -14.84
N GLY A 392 -13.02 -14.40 -14.10
CA GLY A 392 -13.22 -13.90 -12.74
C GLY A 392 -13.95 -12.57 -12.78
N SER A 393 -15.23 -12.58 -13.19
CA SER A 393 -16.03 -11.36 -13.32
C SER A 393 -16.50 -10.81 -11.97
N ALA A 394 -15.80 -11.12 -10.88
CA ALA A 394 -16.16 -10.62 -9.57
C ALA A 394 -15.41 -9.33 -9.25
N TYR A 395 -16.06 -8.50 -8.46
CA TYR A 395 -15.59 -7.19 -8.04
C TYR A 395 -15.48 -7.23 -6.54
N GLY A 396 -14.38 -6.71 -6.03
CA GLY A 396 -14.18 -6.53 -4.61
C GLY A 396 -14.71 -5.17 -4.22
N ASP A 397 -15.06 -5.00 -2.95
CA ASP A 397 -15.51 -3.71 -2.43
C ASP A 397 -14.52 -2.57 -2.74
N SER A 398 -13.21 -2.87 -2.80
CA SER A 398 -12.20 -1.87 -3.14
C SER A 398 -12.14 -1.45 -4.62
N ASP A 399 -12.87 -2.11 -5.53
CA ASP A 399 -13.03 -1.65 -6.92
C ASP A 399 -13.94 -0.42 -7.01
N ILE A 400 -15.05 -0.43 -6.27
CA ILE A 400 -16.08 0.63 -6.26
C ILE A 400 -15.88 1.67 -5.17
N ALA A 401 -15.09 1.38 -4.13
CA ALA A 401 -14.72 2.35 -3.09
C ALA A 401 -13.76 3.45 -3.60
N GLY A 402 -13.78 3.81 -4.89
CA GLY A 402 -13.02 4.94 -5.44
C GLY A 402 -11.50 4.84 -5.29
N GLY A 403 -10.92 3.65 -5.51
CA GLY A 403 -9.46 3.48 -5.46
C GLY A 403 -8.84 3.71 -4.09
N GLY A 404 -9.41 3.08 -3.06
CA GLY A 404 -8.89 3.20 -1.70
C GLY A 404 -9.33 4.49 -1.01
N SER A 405 -10.58 4.93 -1.22
CA SER A 405 -11.16 6.06 -0.49
C SER A 405 -11.30 5.81 1.03
N GLY A 406 -11.03 4.58 1.48
CA GLY A 406 -10.85 4.25 2.90
C GLY A 406 -9.39 4.13 3.29
N PHE A 407 -9.05 4.60 4.48
CA PHE A 407 -7.79 4.26 5.13
C PHE A 407 -7.74 2.77 5.43
N GLN A 408 -6.76 2.07 4.89
CA GLN A 408 -6.59 0.64 5.07
C GLN A 408 -5.23 0.35 5.67
N VAL A 409 -5.19 -0.70 6.48
CA VAL A 409 -3.98 -1.22 7.09
C VAL A 409 -3.84 -2.69 6.71
N THR A 410 -2.62 -3.09 6.37
CA THR A 410 -2.25 -4.47 6.15
C THR A 410 -1.08 -4.81 7.06
N VAL A 411 -1.23 -5.88 7.84
CA VAL A 411 -0.19 -6.40 8.70
C VAL A 411 0.46 -7.60 8.00
N LEU A 412 1.77 -7.54 7.81
CA LEU A 412 2.55 -8.66 7.30
C LEU A 412 3.21 -9.36 8.49
N LEU A 413 3.03 -10.67 8.56
CA LEU A 413 3.68 -11.51 9.57
C LEU A 413 4.91 -12.18 8.97
N ASN A 414 5.96 -12.37 9.77
CA ASN A 414 7.08 -13.22 9.41
C ASN A 414 6.82 -14.68 9.82
N ASP A 415 7.79 -15.57 9.57
CA ASP A 415 7.69 -17.01 9.84
C ASP A 415 7.48 -17.38 11.34
N LEU A 416 7.57 -16.40 12.23
CA LEU A 416 7.37 -16.55 13.68
C LEU A 416 6.07 -15.90 14.18
N ASP A 417 5.15 -15.54 13.27
CA ASP A 417 3.93 -14.78 13.56
C ASP A 417 4.19 -13.43 14.26
N ASN A 418 5.41 -12.89 14.13
CA ASN A 418 5.73 -11.53 14.56
C ASN A 418 5.37 -10.55 13.44
N ILE A 419 5.10 -9.30 13.81
CA ILE A 419 4.88 -8.22 12.86
C ILE A 419 6.18 -8.02 12.06
N GLY A 420 6.18 -8.44 10.79
CA GLY A 420 7.28 -8.21 9.87
C GLY A 420 7.24 -6.80 9.29
N ASP A 421 6.06 -6.34 8.90
CA ASP A 421 5.83 -4.99 8.39
C ASP A 421 4.37 -4.56 8.60
N ILE A 422 4.13 -3.25 8.59
CA ILE A 422 2.79 -2.66 8.62
C ILE A 422 2.69 -1.67 7.48
N ILE A 423 1.63 -1.85 6.71
CA ILE A 423 1.37 -1.12 5.51
C ILE A 423 0.10 -0.32 5.70
N THR A 424 0.15 0.95 5.33
CA THR A 424 -1.02 1.82 5.34
C THR A 424 -1.27 2.41 3.95
N THR A 425 -2.51 2.33 3.46
CA THR A 425 -2.95 2.88 2.19
C THR A 425 -4.17 3.79 2.39
N GLY A 426 -4.47 4.64 1.42
CA GLY A 426 -5.57 5.61 1.52
C GLY A 426 -5.30 6.71 2.55
N ARG A 427 -6.39 7.39 2.95
CA ARG A 427 -6.38 8.44 3.98
C ARG A 427 -7.56 8.24 4.93
N THR A 428 -7.37 8.61 6.19
CA THR A 428 -8.47 8.63 7.17
C THR A 428 -9.54 9.62 6.74
N LYS A 429 -10.76 9.46 7.24
CA LYS A 429 -11.82 10.42 6.91
C LYS A 429 -11.43 11.82 7.39
N SER A 430 -11.51 12.80 6.50
CA SER A 430 -11.26 14.19 6.86
C SER A 430 -12.47 14.77 7.59
N PRO A 431 -12.27 15.47 8.71
CA PRO A 431 -13.35 16.28 9.30
C PRO A 431 -13.72 17.47 8.39
N PHE A 432 -12.87 17.85 7.42
CA PHE A 432 -13.10 18.98 6.53
C PHE A 432 -13.73 18.57 5.20
N SER A 433 -14.62 19.39 4.65
CA SER A 433 -15.21 19.15 3.31
C SER A 433 -14.19 19.46 2.21
N GLY A 434 -14.03 18.55 1.26
CA GLY A 434 -13.25 18.76 0.03
C GLY A 434 -11.73 18.80 0.19
N THR A 435 -11.19 18.83 1.40
CA THR A 435 -9.74 18.76 1.66
C THR A 435 -9.44 17.91 2.89
N MET A 436 -8.20 17.44 3.01
CA MET A 436 -7.71 16.75 4.21
C MET A 436 -7.36 17.70 5.36
N GLY A 437 -7.49 19.01 5.16
CA GLY A 437 -6.84 20.00 6.00
C GLY A 437 -5.31 19.98 5.87
N ALA A 438 -4.64 20.75 6.70
CA ALA A 438 -3.20 20.66 6.91
C ALA A 438 -2.92 19.90 8.22
N HIS A 439 -1.94 19.01 8.21
CA HIS A 439 -1.49 18.35 9.43
C HIS A 439 -0.40 19.17 10.10
N THR A 440 -0.47 19.35 11.42
CA THR A 440 0.60 20.05 12.15
C THR A 440 1.84 19.17 12.24
N THR A 441 1.67 17.86 12.41
CA THR A 441 2.74 16.86 12.24
C THR A 441 2.47 16.12 10.94
N ALA A 442 3.47 16.02 10.07
CA ALA A 442 3.32 15.33 8.79
C ALA A 442 2.72 13.93 9.00
N TRP A 443 1.67 13.60 8.25
CA TRP A 443 0.87 12.39 8.45
C TRP A 443 1.72 11.11 8.46
N ALA A 444 2.78 11.09 7.65
CA ALA A 444 3.67 9.95 7.57
C ALA A 444 4.47 9.69 8.86
N VAL A 445 4.67 10.68 9.74
CA VAL A 445 5.32 10.47 11.05
C VAL A 445 4.43 9.65 11.96
N HIS A 446 3.11 9.92 11.99
CA HIS A 446 2.16 9.11 12.76
C HIS A 446 2.14 7.66 12.27
N GLN A 447 2.20 7.46 10.95
CA GLN A 447 2.29 6.12 10.36
C GLN A 447 3.60 5.44 10.75
N ASP A 448 4.74 6.11 10.61
CA ASP A 448 6.06 5.57 10.94
C ASP A 448 6.19 5.28 12.45
N ALA A 449 5.57 6.08 13.32
CA ALA A 449 5.50 5.83 14.77
C ALA A 449 4.81 4.50 15.09
N VAL A 450 3.64 4.23 14.49
CA VAL A 450 2.94 2.96 14.65
C VAL A 450 3.77 1.80 14.08
N ILE A 451 4.30 1.95 12.87
CA ILE A 451 5.10 0.91 12.21
C ILE A 451 6.30 0.55 13.08
N ASN A 452 7.10 1.53 13.49
CA ASN A 452 8.31 1.31 14.27
C ASN A 452 8.00 0.71 15.66
N THR A 453 6.90 1.12 16.28
CA THR A 453 6.51 0.63 17.61
C THR A 453 6.01 -0.82 17.60
N LEU A 454 5.37 -1.24 16.50
CA LEU A 454 4.76 -2.57 16.41
C LEU A 454 5.63 -3.61 15.69
N THR A 455 6.53 -3.18 14.80
CA THR A 455 7.39 -4.09 14.02
C THR A 455 8.31 -4.91 14.93
N GLY A 456 8.45 -6.20 14.62
CA GLY A 456 9.23 -7.18 15.39
C GLY A 456 8.49 -7.74 16.60
N LEU A 457 7.37 -7.15 17.02
CA LEU A 457 6.58 -7.67 18.14
C LEU A 457 5.78 -8.92 17.72
N PRO A 458 5.60 -9.91 18.63
CA PRO A 458 4.57 -10.93 18.45
C PRO A 458 3.19 -10.30 18.29
N LEU A 459 2.31 -10.91 17.48
CA LEU A 459 0.99 -10.35 17.17
C LEU A 459 0.17 -9.95 18.41
N SER A 460 0.16 -10.78 19.46
CA SER A 460 -0.49 -10.44 20.74
C SER A 460 0.15 -9.24 21.46
N SER A 461 1.48 -9.12 21.42
CA SER A 461 2.20 -7.98 22.00
C SER A 461 1.92 -6.70 21.24
N ALA A 462 1.84 -6.76 19.91
CA ALA A 462 1.48 -5.62 19.06
C ALA A 462 0.06 -5.10 19.36
N ILE A 463 -0.91 -6.00 19.53
CA ILE A 463 -2.28 -5.62 19.92
C ILE A 463 -2.28 -4.90 21.28
N LEU A 464 -1.51 -5.40 22.26
CA LEU A 464 -1.44 -4.76 23.57
C LEU A 464 -0.77 -3.40 23.50
N GLN A 465 0.35 -3.31 22.79
CA GLN A 465 1.09 -2.07 22.60
C GLN A 465 0.21 -0.99 21.98
N LEU A 466 -0.54 -1.33 20.93
CA LEU A 466 -1.46 -0.39 20.29
C LEU A 466 -2.62 0.02 21.21
N SER A 467 -3.09 -0.89 22.08
CA SER A 467 -4.08 -0.57 23.11
C SER A 467 -3.58 0.49 24.09
N LEU A 468 -2.30 0.45 24.44
CA LEU A 468 -1.67 1.46 25.30
C LEU A 468 -1.56 2.80 24.60
N MET A 469 -1.01 2.80 23.39
CA MET A 469 -0.93 4.01 22.57
C MET A 469 -2.31 4.66 22.39
N THR A 470 -3.35 3.85 22.20
CA THR A 470 -4.73 4.33 22.07
C THR A 470 -5.25 4.93 23.37
N GLN A 471 -5.04 4.26 24.52
CA GLN A 471 -5.46 4.78 25.82
C GLN A 471 -4.73 6.08 26.19
N GLU A 472 -3.45 6.22 25.81
CA GLU A 472 -2.69 7.45 25.98
C GLU A 472 -3.24 8.57 25.08
N ALA A 473 -3.53 8.29 23.81
CA ALA A 473 -4.14 9.25 22.89
C ALA A 473 -5.52 9.73 23.38
N MET A 474 -6.33 8.84 23.96
CA MET A 474 -7.62 9.17 24.57
C MET A 474 -7.50 10.03 25.84
N LYS A 475 -6.29 10.19 26.39
CA LYS A 475 -5.96 11.07 27.51
C LYS A 475 -5.13 12.28 27.06
N SER A 476 -5.00 12.50 25.75
CA SER A 476 -4.15 13.56 25.21
C SER A 476 -4.59 14.93 25.74
N PRO A 477 -3.67 15.79 26.23
CA PRO A 477 -3.98 17.15 26.62
C PRO A 477 -4.59 17.99 25.48
N GLN A 478 -4.40 17.58 24.22
CA GLN A 478 -5.02 18.23 23.07
C GLN A 478 -6.54 18.14 23.08
N LEU A 479 -7.12 17.13 23.74
CA LEU A 479 -8.57 16.97 23.86
C LEU A 479 -9.22 18.12 24.63
N GLU A 480 -8.47 18.87 25.44
CA GLU A 480 -8.95 20.11 26.06
C GLU A 480 -9.47 21.15 25.05
N PHE A 481 -9.07 21.06 23.79
CA PHE A 481 -9.53 21.95 22.72
C PHE A 481 -10.71 21.38 21.91
N ALA A 482 -11.32 20.27 22.34
CA ALA A 482 -12.45 19.66 21.65
C ALA A 482 -13.67 20.60 21.56
N GLY A 483 -13.85 21.52 22.51
CA GLY A 483 -14.98 22.44 22.50
C GLY A 483 -14.82 23.68 21.61
N VAL A 484 -13.61 23.89 21.07
CA VAL A 484 -13.29 25.05 20.21
C VAL A 484 -13.06 24.69 18.73
N ILE A 485 -13.11 23.41 18.35
CA ILE A 485 -13.16 23.00 16.93
C ILE A 485 -14.57 23.19 16.36
N ASP A 486 -14.71 23.10 15.03
CA ASP A 486 -16.04 23.16 14.41
C ASP A 486 -16.85 21.89 14.71
N GLU A 487 -18.17 22.01 14.59
CA GLU A 487 -19.08 20.98 15.02
C GLU A 487 -18.95 19.67 14.23
N LYS A 488 -18.70 19.78 12.91
CA LYS A 488 -18.43 18.60 12.10
C LYS A 488 -17.20 17.88 12.64
N HIS A 489 -16.11 18.60 12.91
CA HIS A 489 -14.92 18.01 13.55
C HIS A 489 -15.24 17.37 14.91
N GLN A 490 -16.11 17.98 15.74
CA GLN A 490 -16.56 17.37 17.02
C GLN A 490 -17.27 16.02 16.80
N ILE A 491 -18.19 15.93 15.84
CA ILE A 491 -18.90 14.67 15.50
C ILE A 491 -17.88 13.58 15.12
N PHE A 492 -16.91 13.91 14.27
CA PHE A 492 -15.86 12.98 13.86
C PHE A 492 -14.97 12.55 15.04
N LEU A 493 -14.64 13.48 15.95
CA LEU A 493 -13.84 13.20 17.14
C LEU A 493 -14.55 12.24 18.10
N VAL A 494 -15.82 12.50 18.44
CA VAL A 494 -16.59 11.62 19.34
C VAL A 494 -16.76 10.24 18.72
N ALA A 495 -17.07 10.15 17.42
CA ALA A 495 -17.17 8.87 16.72
C ALA A 495 -15.85 8.07 16.75
N ALA A 496 -14.72 8.72 16.46
CA ALA A 496 -13.42 8.06 16.51
C ALA A 496 -13.02 7.63 17.94
N PHE A 497 -13.35 8.43 18.94
CA PHE A 497 -13.09 8.12 20.35
C PHE A 497 -13.90 6.91 20.83
N ASN A 498 -15.18 6.85 20.49
CA ASN A 498 -16.05 5.72 20.81
C ASN A 498 -15.56 4.43 20.15
N GLU A 499 -15.20 4.50 18.87
CA GLU A 499 -14.67 3.34 18.16
C GLU A 499 -13.35 2.86 18.75
N ALA A 500 -12.42 3.77 19.04
CA ALA A 500 -11.15 3.45 19.70
C ALA A 500 -11.38 2.78 21.07
N ARG A 501 -12.34 3.28 21.86
CA ARG A 501 -12.72 2.69 23.15
C ARG A 501 -13.25 1.26 23.00
N LYS A 502 -14.08 0.99 21.98
CA LYS A 502 -14.57 -0.36 21.68
C LYS A 502 -13.43 -1.33 21.38
N PHE A 503 -12.48 -0.93 20.53
CA PHE A 503 -11.32 -1.76 20.22
C PHE A 503 -10.47 -2.06 21.46
N VAL A 504 -10.18 -1.05 22.29
CA VAL A 504 -9.49 -1.24 23.58
C VAL A 504 -10.23 -2.27 24.44
N GLY A 505 -11.56 -2.20 24.53
CA GLY A 505 -12.37 -3.16 25.29
C GLY A 505 -12.34 -4.60 24.76
N LYS A 506 -12.11 -4.79 23.46
CA LYS A 506 -12.09 -6.10 22.77
C LYS A 506 -10.71 -6.79 22.74
N VAL A 507 -9.66 -6.14 23.24
CA VAL A 507 -8.29 -6.69 23.24
C VAL A 507 -8.22 -8.07 23.88
N GLY A 508 -8.82 -8.25 25.06
CA GLY A 508 -8.77 -9.53 25.79
C GLY A 508 -9.45 -10.69 25.06
N GLU A 509 -10.52 -10.43 24.32
CA GLU A 509 -11.26 -11.44 23.55
C GLU A 509 -10.47 -11.91 22.32
N ASN A 510 -9.74 -10.98 21.70
CA ASN A 510 -8.97 -11.25 20.49
C ASN A 510 -7.65 -12.00 20.75
N PHE A 511 -7.13 -11.94 21.98
CA PHE A 511 -5.90 -12.66 22.36
C PHE A 511 -5.98 -14.18 22.22
N LYS A 512 -7.17 -14.75 22.32
CA LYS A 512 -7.40 -16.21 22.25
C LYS A 512 -7.74 -16.70 20.85
N GLN A 513 -7.91 -15.78 19.90
CA GLN A 513 -8.31 -16.12 18.54
C GLN A 513 -7.12 -16.66 17.74
N ASN A 514 -7.42 -17.28 16.59
CA ASN A 514 -6.40 -17.70 15.65
C ASN A 514 -5.65 -16.50 15.03
N VAL A 515 -4.53 -16.77 14.36
CA VAL A 515 -3.64 -15.75 13.76
C VAL A 515 -4.39 -14.86 12.76
N GLY A 516 -5.25 -15.42 11.91
CA GLY A 516 -6.04 -14.67 10.94
C GLY A 516 -6.95 -13.62 11.60
N VAL A 517 -7.75 -14.02 12.61
CA VAL A 517 -8.66 -13.13 13.33
C VAL A 517 -7.89 -12.04 14.09
N LYS A 518 -6.78 -12.39 14.75
CA LYS A 518 -5.91 -11.42 15.42
C LYS A 518 -5.32 -10.39 14.46
N THR A 519 -4.90 -10.85 13.28
CA THR A 519 -4.31 -9.99 12.25
C THR A 519 -5.35 -8.99 11.75
N ALA A 520 -6.55 -9.46 11.38
CA ALA A 520 -7.65 -8.60 10.97
C ALA A 520 -8.07 -7.61 12.07
N PHE A 521 -8.11 -8.05 13.33
CA PHE A 521 -8.37 -7.18 14.48
C PHE A 521 -7.30 -6.08 14.61
N LEU A 522 -6.01 -6.44 14.54
CA LEU A 522 -4.92 -5.48 14.63
C LEU A 522 -4.95 -4.45 13.48
N GLU A 523 -5.20 -4.89 12.25
CA GLU A 523 -5.34 -3.99 11.09
C GLU A 523 -6.42 -2.94 11.31
N ASN A 524 -7.62 -3.38 11.70
CA ASN A 524 -8.73 -2.46 11.99
C ASN A 524 -8.44 -1.57 13.21
N PHE A 525 -7.75 -2.09 14.22
CA PHE A 525 -7.38 -1.30 15.39
C PHE A 525 -6.37 -0.20 15.03
N ILE A 526 -5.37 -0.49 14.19
CA ILE A 526 -4.42 0.52 13.70
C ILE A 526 -5.15 1.60 12.91
N ALA A 527 -6.09 1.21 12.04
CA ALA A 527 -6.89 2.16 11.27
C ALA A 527 -7.71 3.10 12.19
N THR A 528 -8.34 2.53 13.21
CA THR A 528 -9.10 3.28 14.23
C THR A 528 -8.20 4.22 15.04
N TYR A 529 -7.03 3.75 15.50
CA TYR A 529 -6.08 4.56 16.25
C TYR A 529 -5.58 5.77 15.43
N LEU A 530 -5.17 5.53 14.18
CA LEU A 530 -4.70 6.58 13.29
C LEU A 530 -5.85 7.56 12.95
N ASN A 531 -7.08 7.09 12.81
CA ASN A 531 -8.24 7.96 12.64
C ASN A 531 -8.48 8.85 13.87
N LEU A 532 -8.36 8.31 15.09
CA LEU A 532 -8.44 9.09 16.34
C LEU A 532 -7.38 10.20 16.36
N LEU A 533 -6.13 9.89 16.03
CA LEU A 533 -5.06 10.89 15.95
C LEU A 533 -5.39 11.99 14.93
N ASN A 534 -5.86 11.60 13.73
CA ASN A 534 -6.19 12.55 12.66
C ASN A 534 -7.27 13.56 13.08
N VAL A 535 -8.25 13.13 13.87
CA VAL A 535 -9.36 14.00 14.32
C VAL A 535 -9.12 14.61 15.71
N THR A 536 -8.00 14.31 16.36
CA THR A 536 -7.64 14.97 17.64
C THR A 536 -7.37 16.46 17.39
N PRO A 537 -7.84 17.38 18.25
CA PRO A 537 -7.57 18.81 18.08
C PRO A 537 -6.08 19.10 17.91
N LEU A 538 -5.74 20.13 17.13
CA LEU A 538 -4.36 20.49 16.77
C LEU A 538 -3.62 19.49 15.87
N ALA A 539 -4.08 18.26 15.66
CA ALA A 539 -3.43 17.32 14.73
C ALA A 539 -3.69 17.72 13.28
N THR A 540 -4.95 17.98 12.94
CA THR A 540 -5.39 18.44 11.62
C THR A 540 -6.18 19.74 11.75
N ILE A 541 -5.93 20.68 10.84
CA ILE A 541 -6.53 22.02 10.84
C ILE A 541 -7.10 22.36 9.46
N ALA A 542 -8.15 23.17 9.43
CA ALA A 542 -8.88 23.49 8.20
C ALA A 542 -8.03 24.27 7.18
N LYS A 543 -7.09 25.10 7.64
CA LYS A 543 -6.27 25.97 6.80
C LYS A 543 -4.82 25.95 7.29
N GLY A 544 -3.88 25.75 6.37
CA GLY A 544 -2.45 25.70 6.62
C GLY A 544 -1.69 25.66 5.30
N GLY A 545 -0.36 25.66 5.34
CA GLY A 545 0.43 25.77 4.12
C GLY A 545 0.48 24.46 3.33
N VAL A 546 -0.28 24.33 2.25
CA VAL A 546 0.08 23.41 1.16
C VAL A 546 -0.20 24.02 -0.22
N PRO A 547 0.83 24.54 -0.88
CA PRO A 547 1.14 24.05 -2.23
C PRO A 547 2.52 23.39 -2.28
N GLY A 548 2.61 22.15 -2.79
CA GLY A 548 3.88 21.45 -3.04
C GLY A 548 4.42 20.55 -1.91
N GLY A 549 3.64 20.31 -0.85
CA GLY A 549 3.92 19.30 0.18
C GLY A 549 5.30 19.40 0.81
N ARG A 550 5.79 20.61 1.13
CA ARG A 550 7.01 20.98 1.91
C ARG A 550 8.23 20.06 1.83
N ARG A 551 8.38 19.29 0.76
CA ARG A 551 9.34 18.19 0.65
C ARG A 551 9.23 17.16 1.81
N GLU A 552 8.06 16.98 2.40
CA GLU A 552 7.85 16.01 3.50
C GLU A 552 8.31 14.60 3.12
N GLY A 553 8.06 14.19 1.88
CA GLY A 553 8.55 12.92 1.34
C GLY A 553 10.08 12.80 1.36
N GLN A 554 10.80 13.89 1.05
CA GLN A 554 12.27 13.92 1.10
C GLN A 554 12.76 13.88 2.55
N HIS A 555 12.12 14.62 3.45
CA HIS A 555 12.48 14.62 4.87
C HIS A 555 12.29 13.24 5.50
N ARG A 556 11.13 12.61 5.27
CA ARG A 556 10.86 11.25 5.70
C ARG A 556 11.88 10.25 5.16
N GLN A 557 12.19 10.31 3.85
CA GLN A 557 13.14 9.38 3.23
C GLN A 557 14.53 9.47 3.87
N PHE A 558 15.02 10.70 4.10
CA PHE A 558 16.28 10.91 4.80
C PHE A 558 16.25 10.31 6.22
N LEU A 559 15.20 10.62 7.00
CA LEU A 559 15.08 10.14 8.38
C LEU A 559 15.03 8.61 8.45
N LYS A 560 14.25 7.95 7.59
CA LYS A 560 14.21 6.48 7.50
C LYS A 560 15.56 5.85 7.16
N ARG A 561 16.30 6.45 6.21
CA ARG A 561 17.66 6.00 5.89
C ARG A 561 18.58 6.17 7.08
N TYR A 562 18.52 7.30 7.80
CA TYR A 562 19.36 7.53 8.96
C TYR A 562 19.05 6.58 10.13
N GLU A 563 17.77 6.25 10.36
CA GLU A 563 17.38 5.23 11.35
C GLU A 563 18.03 3.87 11.05
N THR A 564 18.16 3.52 9.76
CA THR A 564 18.74 2.24 9.31
C THR A 564 20.27 2.30 9.29
N ASP A 565 20.83 3.22 8.49
CA ASP A 565 22.24 3.25 8.09
C ASP A 565 23.10 4.11 9.03
N GLY A 566 22.49 4.92 9.89
CA GLY A 566 23.20 5.83 10.79
C GLY A 566 24.06 6.85 10.03
N ASP A 567 25.29 7.09 10.49
CA ASP A 567 26.17 8.10 9.91
C ASP A 567 26.56 7.82 8.44
N ALA A 568 26.32 6.61 7.92
CA ALA A 568 26.62 6.26 6.53
C ALA A 568 25.73 7.00 5.50
N VAL A 569 24.66 7.66 5.93
CA VAL A 569 23.84 8.50 5.03
C VAL A 569 24.49 9.81 4.64
N PHE A 570 25.52 10.25 5.39
CA PHE A 570 26.20 11.53 5.16
C PHE A 570 27.45 11.35 4.30
N SER A 571 27.72 12.34 3.47
CA SER A 571 29.06 12.52 2.90
C SER A 571 30.07 12.94 3.98
N THR A 572 31.36 12.80 3.68
CA THR A 572 32.44 13.19 4.59
C THR A 572 32.35 14.66 5.01
N ASP A 573 31.94 15.55 4.10
CA ASP A 573 31.81 16.99 4.37
C ASP A 573 30.57 17.31 5.21
N GLU A 574 29.54 16.47 5.17
CA GLU A 574 28.29 16.66 5.94
C GLU A 574 28.39 16.18 7.38
N LEU A 575 29.31 15.25 7.70
CA LEU A 575 29.45 14.67 9.04
C LEU A 575 29.67 15.74 10.12
N GLY A 576 30.40 16.81 9.81
CA GLY A 576 30.62 17.94 10.74
C GLY A 576 29.34 18.71 11.08
N ASN A 577 28.33 18.66 10.21
CA ASN A 577 27.05 19.36 10.36
C ASN A 577 25.85 18.42 10.59
N LYS A 578 26.09 17.12 10.82
CA LYS A 578 25.03 16.11 10.86
C LYS A 578 23.89 16.42 11.83
N THR A 579 24.19 16.92 13.03
CA THR A 579 23.18 17.28 14.04
C THR A 579 22.22 18.35 13.53
N LYS A 580 22.75 19.36 12.81
CA LYS A 580 21.93 20.41 12.18
C LYS A 580 21.09 19.82 11.06
N ILE A 581 21.68 19.00 10.19
CA ILE A 581 20.97 18.37 9.07
C ILE A 581 19.80 17.51 9.58
N ILE A 582 20.03 16.66 10.58
CA ILE A 582 18.97 15.83 11.19
C ILE A 582 17.88 16.72 11.81
N THR A 583 18.27 17.78 12.51
CA THR A 583 17.32 18.74 13.11
C THR A 583 16.45 19.41 12.04
N ASP A 584 17.04 19.85 10.94
CA ASP A 584 16.34 20.48 9.82
C ASP A 584 15.35 19.49 9.16
N HIS A 585 15.75 18.22 9.00
CA HIS A 585 14.86 17.18 8.48
C HIS A 585 13.68 16.88 9.41
N LEU A 586 13.90 16.83 10.73
CA LEU A 586 12.83 16.68 11.71
C LEU A 586 11.88 17.89 11.70
N LEU A 587 12.42 19.11 11.70
CA LEU A 587 11.62 20.34 11.60
C LEU A 587 10.79 20.40 10.30
N GLY A 588 11.31 19.85 9.21
CA GLY A 588 10.58 19.69 7.95
C GLY A 588 9.33 18.83 8.03
N MET A 589 9.17 18.03 9.09
CA MET A 589 7.98 17.22 9.37
C MET A 589 6.94 17.93 10.25
N PHE A 590 7.14 19.21 10.59
CA PHE A 590 6.24 19.98 11.46
C PHE A 590 5.79 21.31 10.83
N ASP A 591 4.48 21.56 10.78
CA ASP A 591 3.89 22.82 10.34
C ASP A 591 3.40 23.69 11.51
N THR A 592 4.31 24.52 12.03
CA THR A 592 3.96 25.55 13.02
C THR A 592 2.99 26.60 12.49
N SER A 593 3.00 26.87 11.18
CA SER A 593 2.18 27.95 10.60
C SER A 593 0.70 27.63 10.68
N GLY A 594 0.39 26.34 10.62
CA GLY A 594 -0.94 25.82 10.80
C GLY A 594 -1.58 26.22 12.13
N LEU A 595 -0.78 26.27 13.20
CA LEU A 595 -1.28 26.68 14.51
C LEU A 595 -1.89 28.09 14.49
N ASN A 596 -1.46 29.00 13.61
CA ASN A 596 -2.06 30.34 13.55
C ASN A 596 -3.52 30.35 13.09
N TYR A 597 -4.01 29.26 12.49
CA TYR A 597 -5.38 29.11 12.01
C TYR A 597 -6.29 28.32 12.98
N PHE A 598 -5.80 28.01 14.18
CA PHE A 598 -6.57 27.33 15.22
C PHE A 598 -6.90 28.29 16.40
N PRO A 599 -8.11 28.25 16.99
CA PRO A 599 -9.27 27.53 16.48
C PRO A 599 -9.73 28.14 15.13
N PRO A 600 -10.45 27.37 14.29
CA PRO A 600 -11.04 27.92 13.07
C PRO A 600 -11.92 29.13 13.41
N SER A 601 -12.03 30.10 12.52
CA SER A 601 -12.98 31.20 12.69
C SER A 601 -14.40 30.63 12.64
N LEU A 602 -14.99 30.40 13.81
CA LEU A 602 -16.34 29.87 13.95
C LEU A 602 -17.32 30.98 13.54
N VAL A 603 -17.81 30.92 12.30
CA VAL A 603 -19.07 31.62 11.95
C VAL A 603 -20.16 31.06 12.88
N ARG A 604 -21.06 31.92 13.39
CA ARG A 604 -22.09 31.58 14.40
C ARG A 604 -22.54 30.12 14.30
N ARG A 605 -22.27 29.33 15.35
CA ARG A 605 -22.72 27.95 15.49
C ARG A 605 -24.25 27.92 15.53
N GLU A 606 -24.88 27.20 14.62
CA GLU A 606 -26.21 26.65 14.90
C GLU A 606 -26.04 25.53 15.95
N ALA A 607 -27.00 25.38 16.86
CA ALA A 607 -26.90 24.36 17.89
C ALA A 607 -27.35 23.04 17.30
N THR A 608 -26.43 22.21 16.79
CA THR A 608 -26.77 20.83 16.45
C THR A 608 -26.36 19.83 17.53
N ASN A 609 -27.22 18.82 17.66
CA ASN A 609 -27.19 17.86 18.75
C ASN A 609 -26.29 16.69 18.34
N ILE A 610 -25.04 16.68 18.80
CA ILE A 610 -24.02 15.64 18.48
C ILE A 610 -24.59 14.23 18.71
N SER A 611 -25.46 14.03 19.69
CA SER A 611 -26.07 12.73 20.00
C SER A 611 -26.90 12.13 18.86
N GLU A 612 -27.39 12.96 17.92
CA GLU A 612 -28.14 12.50 16.75
C GLU A 612 -27.24 11.88 15.68
N TYR A 613 -25.93 12.14 15.73
CA TYR A 613 -24.97 11.77 14.67
C TYR A 613 -23.94 10.73 15.10
N VAL A 614 -23.90 10.38 16.39
CA VAL A 614 -22.92 9.44 16.93
C VAL A 614 -23.61 8.24 17.54
N THR A 615 -23.27 7.06 17.03
CA THR A 615 -23.70 5.78 17.60
C THR A 615 -23.15 5.63 19.03
N ASP A 616 -23.98 5.08 19.92
CA ASP A 616 -23.76 4.96 21.38
C ASP A 616 -23.96 6.25 22.21
N GLY A 617 -24.42 7.32 21.56
CA GLY A 617 -24.82 8.55 22.22
C GLY A 617 -23.66 9.43 22.69
N PHE A 618 -23.98 10.66 23.08
CA PHE A 618 -23.07 11.63 23.65
C PHE A 618 -23.82 12.44 24.72
N ASP A 619 -23.56 12.15 25.99
CA ASP A 619 -24.22 12.75 27.16
C ASP A 619 -23.22 13.21 28.22
N ASN A 620 -23.71 13.71 29.36
CA ASN A 620 -22.89 14.20 30.47
C ASN A 620 -22.07 13.14 31.21
N THR A 621 -22.23 11.86 30.86
CA THR A 621 -21.40 10.76 31.37
C THR A 621 -20.26 10.41 30.41
N HIS A 622 -20.27 10.96 29.19
CA HIS A 622 -19.26 10.71 28.20
C HIS A 622 -17.92 11.39 28.56
N ALA A 623 -16.80 10.70 28.37
CA ALA A 623 -15.47 11.19 28.75
C ALA A 623 -15.01 12.47 28.02
N LEU A 624 -15.62 12.77 26.87
CA LEU A 624 -15.39 14.00 26.10
C LEU A 624 -16.39 15.13 26.41
N TRP A 625 -17.41 14.91 27.24
CA TRP A 625 -18.50 15.87 27.42
C TRP A 625 -18.01 17.25 27.86
N ASP A 626 -17.25 17.30 28.96
CA ASP A 626 -16.76 18.55 29.52
C ASP A 626 -15.83 19.28 28.54
N PHE A 627 -15.01 18.53 27.80
CA PHE A 627 -14.07 19.10 26.83
C PHE A 627 -14.78 19.75 25.63
N VAL A 628 -15.84 19.13 25.14
CA VAL A 628 -16.60 19.61 23.97
C VAL A 628 -17.51 20.80 24.34
N GLN A 629 -17.93 20.90 25.60
CA GLN A 629 -18.75 22.02 26.07
C GLN A 629 -17.97 23.30 26.39
N ASP A 630 -16.69 23.19 26.75
CA ASP A 630 -15.85 24.36 27.03
C ASP A 630 -15.64 25.23 25.77
N LYS A 631 -15.87 26.55 25.90
CA LYS A 631 -15.65 27.53 24.82
C LYS A 631 -14.21 28.02 24.75
N GLY A 632 -13.34 27.53 25.62
CA GLY A 632 -11.93 27.92 25.73
C GLY A 632 -11.74 29.23 26.50
N THR A 633 -10.53 29.45 27.01
CA THR A 633 -10.14 30.69 27.70
C THR A 633 -9.02 31.42 26.95
N GLU A 634 -8.91 32.75 27.12
CA GLU A 634 -7.91 33.61 26.44
C GLU A 634 -6.44 33.22 26.75
N LYS A 635 -6.19 32.43 27.81
CA LYS A 635 -4.90 31.80 28.12
C LYS A 635 -4.53 30.62 27.19
N ALA A 636 -5.32 30.33 26.15
CA ALA A 636 -5.21 29.14 25.29
C ALA A 636 -4.01 29.11 24.33
N ASN A 637 -3.45 30.24 23.90
CA ASN A 637 -2.49 30.25 22.79
C ASN A 637 -1.13 29.60 23.11
N GLN A 638 -0.56 29.86 24.30
CA GLN A 638 0.69 29.23 24.72
C GLN A 638 0.47 27.73 24.99
N LYS A 639 -0.65 27.37 25.61
CA LYS A 639 -1.03 25.99 25.91
C LYS A 639 -1.16 25.15 24.65
N LYS A 640 -1.85 25.67 23.64
CA LYS A 640 -1.98 25.05 22.31
C LYS A 640 -0.63 24.79 21.66
N LYS A 641 0.25 25.80 21.63
CA LYS A 641 1.57 25.64 21.00
C LYS A 641 2.38 24.58 21.72
N LYS A 642 2.37 24.60 23.05
CA LYS A 642 3.02 23.59 23.87
C LYS A 642 2.48 22.19 23.56
N TYR A 643 1.16 21.99 23.59
CA TYR A 643 0.55 20.67 23.35
C TYR A 643 0.77 20.15 21.93
N ALA A 644 0.80 21.02 20.92
CA ALA A 644 1.16 20.63 19.56
C ALA A 644 2.63 20.21 19.45
N LEU A 645 3.55 20.95 20.10
CA LEU A 645 4.98 20.66 20.13
C LEU A 645 5.29 19.38 20.93
N ASP A 646 4.66 19.19 22.09
CA ASP A 646 4.80 17.98 22.91
C ASP A 646 4.34 16.75 22.13
N GLN A 647 3.18 16.82 21.44
CA GLN A 647 2.70 15.72 20.60
C GLN A 647 3.64 15.44 19.42
N PHE A 648 4.14 16.48 18.76
CA PHE A 648 5.10 16.33 17.66
C PHE A 648 6.37 15.63 18.14
N LEU A 649 6.96 16.08 19.26
CA LEU A 649 8.15 15.47 19.86
C LEU A 649 7.91 14.02 20.26
N HIS A 650 6.77 13.72 20.87
CA HIS A 650 6.40 12.35 21.24
C HIS A 650 6.27 11.44 20.00
N THR A 651 5.54 11.89 18.98
CA THR A 651 5.36 11.13 17.73
C THR A 651 6.69 10.91 17.00
N VAL A 652 7.58 11.91 16.98
CA VAL A 652 8.92 11.79 16.40
C VAL A 652 9.81 10.85 17.21
N ALA A 653 9.69 10.82 18.54
CA ALA A 653 10.46 9.89 19.37
C ALA A 653 10.09 8.43 19.09
N GLU A 654 8.82 8.17 18.76
CA GLU A 654 8.33 6.86 18.36
C GLU A 654 8.73 6.52 16.92
N ALA A 655 8.62 7.48 15.99
CA ALA A 655 8.92 7.25 14.57
C ALA A 655 10.42 7.16 14.27
N TYR A 656 11.23 8.04 14.86
CA TYR A 656 12.65 8.26 14.51
C TYR A 656 13.52 8.44 15.78
N PRO A 657 13.59 7.41 16.66
CA PRO A 657 14.27 7.52 17.95
C PRO A 657 15.77 7.85 17.82
N ARG A 658 16.47 7.33 16.80
CA ARG A 658 17.90 7.65 16.58
C ARG A 658 18.07 9.09 16.09
N SER A 659 17.23 9.52 15.16
CA SER A 659 17.21 10.89 14.62
C SER A 659 17.00 11.90 15.72
N LEU A 660 15.99 11.70 16.57
CA LEU A 660 15.71 12.62 17.67
C LEU A 660 16.90 12.72 18.64
N ARG A 661 17.46 11.58 19.05
CA ARG A 661 18.62 11.51 19.97
C ARG A 661 19.84 12.26 19.44
N ASN A 662 20.05 12.21 18.13
CA ASN A 662 21.22 12.80 17.47
C ASN A 662 20.94 14.20 16.89
N SER A 663 19.80 14.80 17.26
CA SER A 663 19.37 16.15 16.85
C SER A 663 19.43 17.14 18.02
N ASN A 664 19.35 18.43 17.71
CA ASN A 664 19.10 19.50 18.67
C ASN A 664 17.64 19.97 18.64
N LEU A 665 16.70 19.09 18.24
CA LEU A 665 15.30 19.47 17.97
C LEU A 665 14.62 20.10 19.18
N VAL A 666 14.72 19.48 20.36
CA VAL A 666 14.06 19.98 21.59
C VAL A 666 14.55 21.39 21.93
N ALA A 667 15.88 21.58 21.99
CA ALA A 667 16.47 22.89 22.27
C ALA A 667 16.07 23.94 21.22
N THR A 668 16.09 23.57 19.94
CA THR A 668 15.71 24.45 18.82
C THR A 668 14.24 24.88 18.92
N LEU A 669 13.34 23.96 19.24
CA LEU A 669 11.91 24.27 19.40
C LEU A 669 11.64 25.11 20.66
N THR A 670 12.32 24.82 21.76
CA THR A 670 12.22 25.60 23.01
C THR A 670 12.66 27.04 22.80
N GLU A 671 13.81 27.26 22.16
CA GLU A 671 14.30 28.60 21.83
C GLU A 671 13.34 29.32 20.86
N LYS A 672 13.01 28.68 19.73
CA LYS A 672 12.19 29.27 18.66
C LYS A 672 10.79 29.68 19.13
N HIS A 673 10.20 28.95 20.06
CA HIS A 673 8.83 29.19 20.51
C HIS A 673 8.74 29.81 21.91
N SER A 674 9.87 29.96 22.61
CA SER A 674 9.91 30.40 24.01
C SER A 674 9.00 29.55 24.92
N ILE A 675 9.04 28.23 24.72
CA ILE A 675 8.26 27.23 25.47
C ILE A 675 9.22 26.19 26.05
N ASP A 676 9.14 25.97 27.36
CA ASP A 676 9.89 24.90 28.02
C ASP A 676 9.32 23.53 27.59
N LEU A 677 10.11 22.78 26.82
CA LEU A 677 9.76 21.46 26.31
C LEU A 677 10.66 20.44 26.99
N ALA A 678 10.05 19.39 27.53
CA ALA A 678 10.81 18.26 28.05
C ALA A 678 11.21 17.34 26.88
N PRO A 679 12.39 16.70 26.93
CA PRO A 679 12.67 15.58 26.07
C PRO A 679 11.56 14.53 26.21
N PRO A 680 11.00 14.00 25.11
CA PRO A 680 9.99 12.97 25.21
C PRO A 680 10.58 11.75 25.92
N LYS A 681 9.77 11.10 26.76
CA LYS A 681 10.14 9.81 27.32
C LYS A 681 10.37 8.84 26.17
N SER A 682 11.31 7.91 26.34
CA SER A 682 11.51 6.84 25.35
C SER A 682 10.18 6.12 25.10
N PRO A 683 9.93 5.64 23.86
CA PRO A 683 8.72 4.92 23.53
C PRO A 683 8.47 3.83 24.58
N SER A 684 7.27 3.86 25.15
CA SER A 684 6.84 2.99 26.21
C SER A 684 6.71 1.58 25.65
N ASN A 685 7.77 0.78 25.64
CA ASN A 685 7.64 -0.65 25.36
C ASN A 685 6.75 -1.24 26.44
N VAL A 686 5.69 -1.96 26.05
CA VAL A 686 4.77 -2.63 26.97
C VAL A 686 5.50 -3.48 28.02
N MET A 687 6.69 -3.99 27.69
CA MET A 687 7.60 -4.62 28.63
C MET A 687 8.13 -3.62 29.65
N GLY A 688 7.91 -3.90 30.94
CA GLY A 688 8.29 -3.00 32.04
C GLY A 688 7.18 -2.06 32.48
N HIS A 689 5.99 -2.09 31.86
CA HIS A 689 4.88 -1.24 32.28
C HIS A 689 4.29 -1.70 33.60
N ASN A 690 4.04 -0.72 34.47
CA ASN A 690 3.27 -0.95 35.68
C ASN A 690 1.79 -1.12 35.34
N VAL A 691 1.20 -2.16 35.90
CA VAL A 691 -0.20 -2.50 35.74
C VAL A 691 -0.83 -2.79 37.09
N VAL A 692 -2.11 -2.50 37.22
CA VAL A 692 -2.95 -3.04 38.28
C VAL A 692 -3.55 -4.35 37.79
N VAL A 693 -3.15 -5.45 38.42
CA VAL A 693 -3.80 -6.74 38.27
C VAL A 693 -5.11 -6.67 39.04
N VAL A 694 -6.24 -6.73 38.33
CA VAL A 694 -7.58 -6.73 38.94
C VAL A 694 -8.04 -8.18 39.05
N GLY A 695 -8.54 -8.55 40.24
CA GLY A 695 -9.09 -9.87 40.44
C GLY A 695 -10.19 -10.19 39.42
N ASN A 696 -10.02 -11.28 38.69
CA ASN A 696 -11.01 -11.75 37.71
C ASN A 696 -11.41 -13.17 38.10
N LYS A 697 -12.70 -13.36 38.48
CA LYS A 697 -13.22 -14.66 38.91
C LYS A 697 -13.12 -15.74 37.81
N GLN A 698 -13.04 -15.34 36.55
CA GLN A 698 -12.91 -16.24 35.41
C GLN A 698 -11.45 -16.59 35.08
N ASP A 699 -10.48 -15.88 35.66
CA ASP A 699 -9.06 -16.14 35.50
C ASP A 699 -8.53 -16.81 36.78
N PRO A 700 -8.27 -18.13 36.76
CA PRO A 700 -7.83 -18.85 37.95
C PRO A 700 -6.50 -18.33 38.51
N ASN A 701 -5.69 -17.64 37.69
CA ASN A 701 -4.44 -17.02 38.11
C ASN A 701 -4.64 -15.60 38.67
N ALA A 702 -5.82 -15.01 38.47
CA ALA A 702 -6.21 -13.69 38.98
C ALA A 702 -7.24 -13.78 40.12
N GLN A 703 -7.21 -14.84 40.94
CA GLN A 703 -8.02 -14.94 42.18
C GLN A 703 -7.48 -14.02 43.30
N LEU A 704 -7.23 -12.76 42.95
CA LEU A 704 -6.70 -11.75 43.84
C LEU A 704 -7.87 -10.90 44.35
N ASN A 705 -8.14 -10.94 45.66
CA ASN A 705 -9.23 -10.18 46.28
C ASN A 705 -9.03 -8.65 46.26
N LYS A 706 -7.86 -8.16 45.81
CA LYS A 706 -7.47 -6.75 45.75
C LYS A 706 -6.70 -6.48 44.46
N GLY A 707 -6.75 -5.24 43.97
CA GLY A 707 -5.90 -4.78 42.88
C GLY A 707 -4.44 -4.70 43.31
N TYR A 708 -3.52 -5.36 42.60
CA TYR A 708 -2.09 -5.32 42.90
C TYR A 708 -1.31 -4.63 41.80
N ILE A 709 -0.34 -3.79 42.17
CA ILE A 709 0.63 -3.25 41.21
C ILE A 709 1.60 -4.36 40.82
N GLY A 710 1.83 -4.52 39.53
CA GLY A 710 2.87 -5.36 38.98
C GLY A 710 3.48 -4.79 37.72
N GLU A 711 4.53 -5.44 37.22
CA GLU A 711 5.28 -5.02 36.03
C GLU A 711 5.18 -6.10 34.96
N ILE A 712 4.89 -5.73 33.71
CA ILE A 712 4.86 -6.69 32.59
C ILE A 712 6.27 -7.20 32.30
N ARG A 713 6.48 -8.51 32.44
CA ARG A 713 7.76 -9.20 32.18
C ARG A 713 7.76 -10.04 30.91
N GLY A 714 6.61 -10.25 30.28
CA GLY A 714 6.51 -11.05 29.07
C GLY A 714 5.07 -11.10 28.54
N ILE A 715 4.93 -11.39 27.25
CA ILE A 715 3.64 -11.58 26.60
C ILE A 715 3.75 -12.85 25.77
N SER A 716 2.77 -13.73 25.91
CA SER A 716 2.70 -15.00 25.19
C SER A 716 1.28 -15.23 24.66
N PRO A 717 1.07 -16.21 23.77
CA PRO A 717 -0.29 -16.61 23.35
C PRO A 717 -1.20 -16.99 24.52
N TYR A 718 -0.64 -17.38 25.67
CA TYR A 718 -1.37 -17.83 26.85
C TYR A 718 -1.73 -16.69 27.83
N GLY A 719 -1.17 -15.50 27.65
CA GLY A 719 -1.41 -14.34 28.52
C GLY A 719 -0.19 -13.45 28.74
N ILE A 720 -0.36 -12.47 29.59
CA ILE A 720 0.64 -11.45 29.95
C ILE A 720 1.28 -11.87 31.27
N THR A 721 2.59 -12.06 31.23
CA THR A 721 3.41 -12.39 32.39
C THR A 721 3.67 -11.11 33.18
N VAL A 722 3.16 -11.03 34.39
CA VAL A 722 3.27 -9.85 35.26
C VAL A 722 3.99 -10.23 36.56
N LEU A 723 5.04 -9.48 36.92
CA LEU A 723 5.65 -9.55 38.24
C LEU A 723 4.85 -8.69 39.21
N ILE A 724 4.10 -9.31 40.12
CA ILE A 724 3.35 -8.58 41.15
C ILE A 724 4.33 -8.08 42.22
N HIS A 725 4.49 -6.77 42.35
CA HIS A 725 5.47 -6.16 43.25
C HIS A 725 5.24 -6.54 44.72
N ALA A 726 3.99 -6.61 45.15
CA ALA A 726 3.65 -6.91 46.55
C ALA A 726 4.02 -8.34 46.98
N THR A 727 4.13 -9.28 46.04
CA THR A 727 4.38 -10.70 46.34
C THR A 727 5.67 -11.21 45.71
N PHE A 728 6.31 -10.43 44.84
CA PHE A 728 7.39 -10.82 43.94
C PHE A 728 7.08 -12.09 43.12
N LYS A 729 5.79 -12.41 42.96
CA LYS A 729 5.36 -13.55 42.15
C LYS A 729 5.11 -13.11 40.72
N THR A 730 5.62 -13.92 39.80
CA THR A 730 5.27 -13.81 38.40
C THR A 730 4.01 -14.63 38.13
N VAL A 731 3.00 -13.98 37.58
CA VAL A 731 1.72 -14.60 37.20
C VAL A 731 1.48 -14.40 35.71
N VAL A 732 0.86 -15.39 35.07
CA VAL A 732 0.37 -15.26 33.69
C VAL A 732 -1.10 -14.92 33.75
N LEU A 733 -1.44 -13.71 33.33
CA LEU A 733 -2.77 -13.13 33.42
C LEU A 733 -3.39 -12.98 32.05
N GLN A 734 -4.70 -13.13 31.97
CA GLN A 734 -5.43 -12.73 30.78
C GLN A 734 -5.46 -11.19 30.66
N PRO A 735 -5.47 -10.60 29.45
CA PRO A 735 -5.47 -9.14 29.31
C PRO A 735 -6.65 -8.45 30.01
N GLY A 736 -7.82 -9.08 30.05
CA GLY A 736 -8.98 -8.55 30.79
C GLY A 736 -8.79 -8.49 32.31
N SER A 737 -7.79 -9.17 32.84
CA SER A 737 -7.40 -9.15 34.26
C SER A 737 -6.38 -8.04 34.58
N ILE A 738 -6.02 -7.21 33.59
CA ILE A 738 -5.00 -6.16 33.69
C ILE A 738 -5.63 -4.80 33.40
N LYS A 739 -5.42 -3.85 34.31
CA LYS A 739 -5.65 -2.42 34.07
C LYS A 739 -4.32 -1.69 34.08
N PHE A 740 -4.06 -0.90 33.06
CA PHE A 740 -2.87 -0.06 33.03
C PHE A 740 -3.04 1.13 33.98
N ILE A 741 -1.97 1.46 34.71
CA ILE A 741 -1.96 2.54 35.72
C ILE A 741 -1.80 3.89 35.04
#